data_AF-A0A9W4T3I6-F1
#
_entry.id   AF-A0A9W4T3I6-F1
#
_cell.length_a   1.000
_cell.length_b   1.000
_cell.length_c   1.000
_cell.angle_alpha   90.00
_cell.angle_beta   90.00
_cell.angle_gamma   90.00
#
_symmetry.space_group_name_H-M   'P 1'
#
loop_
_entity.id
_entity.type
_entity.pdbx_description
1 polymer ?
#
loop_
_entity_poly.entity_id
_entity_poly.type
_entity_poly.pdbx_seq_one_letter_code
_entity_poly.pdbx_strand_id
1 'polypeptide(L)'
;NNHTKTISISTVDFPNSDVGKMVTDAQPHPEDLYSFLSLPDTTNLPFHLNGTWAQGSDRGRLLMESDDSPNIDRQKLNWNRHILFDFLPKLYCYLIKKAVQLNVPSDNIHPISKFWPFPYIYQNYPKYAIEYGFKVLELLLQNEEILISNNNESDRVKILFELLSYNHIIGLRNLLRNNWDDLRIRFNPSLKTLVRSLPIWESLSNPVRSLSIPFDTDSNRKLLKPASCGYILKEYISHCRIKTSKIYLNAYDDINSKILNELDVPERTTFEYTFEDVDFPKEYDTGYLHFLKDILNYNQIVQNLKDKRRFPNSITKKLKKISDLYDNNNLVFRTVFGVDSSVFLHPEFSEYTRILSKIGFRNNIDQDIFKTCAVKVKELQRDPEPPSDIRYRGFILVDHLYKHINSLNLESIEGIPFIPITKALQPTLQKSSNVIPPQQVLEKYPSFGKPGVSTVVRHLRFLYSILRNDDVWRKDWADTFKNNIYEVYKWLDEECGSNEDIDLLEHICSEPLFLNFIRNQDPFNIENWVTADDLVLNSELGDVKYVNQNLAKYPTMLKSAGAREITRQNIIINVRKHDQSHHSKSTLFKFLFDPISSLNDVTFVVNGENIKASRYMLAAGSEFFHQIFTSAESSPNTAPFMFTIKDIHLNSMCILLRYIYGQNIDEAIQNQQNLNEYYHQDPNLTMYKDLLKLANDYMLDYLKELMELRLSRLVLMSNVKEMKTFAENSSANQLCEYCNKFIRDNSEM
;
A
#
# COMPACT_ATOMS: atom_id res chain seq x y z
N ASN A 1 35.08 76.73 54.20
CA ASN A 1 35.90 77.57 53.29
C ASN A 1 37.15 76.78 52.95
N ASN A 2 37.40 76.13 51.81
CA ASN A 2 36.92 76.25 50.41
C ASN A 2 37.03 74.86 49.75
N HIS A 3 35.93 74.13 49.50
CA HIS A 3 35.98 72.86 48.75
C HIS A 3 34.87 72.74 47.69
N THR A 4 34.33 73.88 47.29
CA THR A 4 33.34 74.02 46.24
C THR A 4 34.02 74.71 45.08
N LYS A 5 34.24 74.00 43.97
CA LYS A 5 34.60 74.63 42.69
C LYS A 5 33.37 74.67 41.80
N THR A 6 33.20 75.76 41.07
CA THR A 6 32.30 75.83 39.92
C THR A 6 32.92 74.98 38.82
N ILE A 7 32.24 73.92 38.41
CA ILE A 7 32.70 72.99 37.37
C ILE A 7 31.64 73.01 36.27
N SER A 8 32.09 73.24 35.04
CA SER A 8 31.30 73.00 33.84
C SER A 8 31.43 71.53 33.48
N ILE A 9 30.33 70.81 33.39
CA ILE A 9 30.27 69.40 33.06
C ILE A 9 29.79 69.27 31.62
N SER A 10 30.52 68.53 30.79
CA SER A 10 30.19 68.31 29.38
C SER A 10 29.64 66.91 29.10
N THR A 11 28.78 66.83 28.09
CA THR A 11 28.29 65.57 27.53
C THR A 11 29.32 64.97 26.57
N VAL A 12 29.26 63.67 26.32
CA VAL A 12 30.01 63.05 25.23
C VAL A 12 29.37 63.47 23.91
N ASP A 13 30.06 64.27 23.09
CA ASP A 13 29.64 64.57 21.72
C ASP A 13 29.79 63.32 20.86
N PHE A 14 28.69 62.88 20.22
CA PHE A 14 28.74 61.90 19.14
C PHE A 14 28.39 62.59 17.82
N PRO A 15 29.24 62.47 16.77
CA PRO A 15 29.05 63.15 15.51
C PRO A 15 28.01 62.43 14.65
N ASN A 16 27.02 63.16 14.13
CA ASN A 16 26.31 62.76 12.93
C ASN A 16 27.06 63.34 11.71
N SER A 17 27.71 62.45 10.97
CA SER A 17 28.08 62.51 9.54
C SER A 17 28.67 63.81 8.95
N ASP A 18 29.94 63.67 8.55
CA ASP A 18 30.69 64.31 7.45
C ASP A 18 30.87 65.84 7.41
N VAL A 19 32.14 66.28 7.50
CA VAL A 19 32.93 66.81 6.38
C VAL A 19 34.28 67.31 6.92
N GLY A 20 35.37 66.70 6.43
CA GLY A 20 36.55 67.44 5.97
C GLY A 20 37.58 67.94 6.99
N LYS A 21 38.80 67.47 6.73
CA LYS A 21 40.11 68.14 6.89
C LYS A 21 40.82 68.08 8.25
N MET A 22 41.96 67.39 8.16
CA MET A 22 43.30 67.71 8.70
C MET A 22 43.37 67.76 10.23
N VAL A 23 44.31 67.08 10.86
CA VAL A 23 45.70 67.53 11.09
C VAL A 23 46.43 66.30 11.66
N THR A 24 47.25 65.60 10.88
CA THR A 24 48.73 65.62 10.89
C THR A 24 49.41 65.74 12.25
N ASP A 25 50.26 64.74 12.52
CA ASP A 25 51.36 64.68 13.49
C ASP A 25 51.90 66.02 14.00
N ALA A 26 52.05 66.13 15.32
CA ALA A 26 53.12 66.91 15.94
C ALA A 26 53.41 66.41 17.37
N GLN A 27 54.69 66.09 17.62
CA GLN A 27 55.27 65.83 18.94
C GLN A 27 55.45 67.13 19.77
N PRO A 28 55.66 67.03 21.10
CA PRO A 28 55.40 68.10 22.06
C PRO A 28 56.64 68.98 22.34
N HIS A 29 56.42 70.25 22.69
CA HIS A 29 57.38 71.10 23.42
C HIS A 29 56.69 72.27 24.15
N PRO A 30 57.33 72.86 25.18
CA PRO A 30 56.71 73.07 26.49
C PRO A 30 56.60 74.55 26.88
N GLU A 31 55.39 75.10 26.97
CA GLU A 31 55.10 76.36 27.68
C GLU A 31 53.66 76.29 28.23
N ASP A 32 53.50 75.77 29.46
CA ASP A 32 52.20 75.59 30.10
C ASP A 32 51.64 76.90 30.65
N LEU A 33 50.59 77.40 30.00
CA LEU A 33 49.69 78.41 30.55
C LEU A 33 48.66 77.72 31.45
N TYR A 34 48.84 77.78 32.76
CA TYR A 34 47.88 77.21 33.72
C TYR A 34 46.55 77.99 33.69
N SER A 35 45.50 77.37 33.15
CA SER A 35 44.12 77.87 33.25
C SER A 35 43.58 77.69 34.68
N PHE A 36 43.01 78.76 35.26
CA PHE A 36 42.33 78.74 36.56
C PHE A 36 40.94 78.09 36.54
N LEU A 37 40.45 77.69 35.35
CA LEU A 37 39.16 77.02 35.20
C LEU A 37 39.35 75.51 35.39
N SER A 38 38.51 74.90 36.25
CA SER A 38 38.48 73.44 36.40
C SER A 38 38.24 72.80 35.03
N LEU A 39 39.04 71.78 34.68
CA LEU A 39 38.77 70.98 33.50
C LEU A 39 37.36 70.36 33.61
N PRO A 40 36.58 70.33 32.53
CA PRO A 40 35.23 69.78 32.57
C PRO A 40 35.27 68.28 32.80
N ASP A 41 34.53 67.80 33.79
CA ASP A 41 34.26 66.38 33.97
C ASP A 41 33.18 65.94 32.97
N THR A 42 33.35 64.79 32.32
CA THR A 42 32.35 64.24 31.41
C THR A 42 31.28 63.46 32.17
N THR A 43 30.01 63.72 31.87
CA THR A 43 28.89 62.91 32.40
C THR A 43 28.06 62.30 31.29
N ASN A 44 27.31 61.26 31.64
CA ASN A 44 26.41 60.56 30.72
C ASN A 44 24.97 61.10 30.76
N LEU A 45 24.81 62.38 31.14
CA LEU A 45 23.52 63.08 31.15
C LEU A 45 23.30 63.82 29.82
N PRO A 46 22.05 64.08 29.40
CA PRO A 46 21.76 64.70 28.11
C PRO A 46 21.90 66.24 28.08
N PHE A 47 22.59 66.84 29.05
CA PHE A 47 22.76 68.30 29.14
C PHE A 47 24.04 68.69 29.87
N HIS A 48 24.52 69.89 29.56
CA HIS A 48 25.63 70.53 30.26
C HIS A 48 25.18 71.06 31.61
N LEU A 49 25.99 70.82 32.64
CA LEU A 49 25.73 71.31 33.99
C LEU A 49 26.84 72.26 34.41
N ASN A 50 26.47 73.47 34.83
CA ASN A 50 27.41 74.37 35.47
C ASN A 50 26.93 74.60 36.90
N GLY A 51 27.75 74.22 37.88
CA GLY A 51 27.37 74.35 39.27
C GLY A 51 28.47 73.93 40.24
N THR A 52 28.12 74.00 41.52
CA THR A 52 28.99 73.60 42.61
C THR A 52 28.80 72.12 42.94
N TRP A 53 29.81 71.31 42.60
CA TRP A 53 29.83 69.87 42.84
C TRP A 53 30.88 69.50 43.88
N ALA A 54 30.57 68.50 44.69
CA ALA A 54 31.52 67.95 45.66
C ALA A 54 32.47 66.96 44.97
N GLN A 55 33.77 67.12 45.20
CA GLN A 55 34.81 66.26 44.64
C GLN A 55 35.29 65.20 45.64
N GLY A 56 35.90 64.13 45.12
CA GLY A 56 36.62 63.15 45.90
C GLY A 56 37.75 63.76 46.74
N SER A 57 38.20 63.04 47.76
CA SER A 57 39.34 63.45 48.58
C SER A 57 40.64 63.62 47.76
N ASP A 58 40.76 62.86 46.66
CA ASP A 58 41.82 62.95 45.64
C ASP A 58 41.64 64.12 44.66
N ARG A 59 40.49 64.81 44.69
CA ARG A 59 40.09 65.93 43.80
C ARG A 59 40.17 65.61 42.30
N GLY A 60 40.22 64.32 41.95
CA GLY A 60 40.42 63.85 40.58
C GLY A 60 39.13 63.52 39.83
N ARG A 61 38.00 63.35 40.54
CA ARG A 61 36.69 63.05 39.95
C ARG A 61 35.52 63.48 40.85
N LEU A 62 34.34 63.59 40.24
CA LEU A 62 33.07 63.77 40.97
C LEU A 62 32.65 62.49 41.72
N LEU A 63 32.17 62.65 42.95
CA LEU A 63 31.59 61.57 43.73
C LEU A 63 30.12 61.36 43.30
N MET A 64 29.86 60.31 42.53
CA MET A 64 28.53 60.02 41.96
C MET A 64 27.97 58.67 42.42
N GLU A 65 28.84 57.68 42.61
CA GLU A 65 28.49 56.31 43.02
C GLU A 65 29.26 55.93 44.30
N SER A 66 28.75 54.92 45.01
CA SER A 66 29.32 54.46 46.28
C SER A 66 30.59 53.65 46.04
N ASP A 67 31.74 54.30 46.13
CA ASP A 67 32.97 53.60 46.52
C ASP A 67 33.02 53.56 48.04
N ASP A 68 33.46 52.44 48.64
CA ASP A 68 33.63 52.25 50.09
C ASP A 68 34.59 53.30 50.69
N SER A 69 34.06 54.52 50.89
CA SER A 69 34.82 55.73 51.15
C SER A 69 34.55 56.22 52.58
N PRO A 70 35.52 56.89 53.23
CA PRO A 70 35.40 57.38 54.60
C PRO A 70 34.22 58.35 54.81
N ASN A 71 33.78 58.49 56.07
CA ASN A 71 32.53 59.15 56.47
C ASN A 71 32.33 60.61 55.95
N ILE A 72 33.43 61.33 55.67
CA ILE A 72 33.41 62.69 55.09
C ILE A 72 32.98 62.67 53.61
N ASP A 73 33.40 61.66 52.84
CA ASP A 73 33.05 61.54 51.43
C ASP A 73 31.60 61.07 51.24
N ARG A 74 30.99 60.47 52.27
CA ARG A 74 29.57 60.14 52.31
C ARG A 74 28.66 61.38 52.29
N GLN A 75 28.99 62.45 53.02
CA GLN A 75 28.20 63.68 53.00
C GLN A 75 28.32 64.42 51.66
N LYS A 76 29.51 64.43 51.07
CA LYS A 76 29.77 64.97 49.73
C LYS A 76 29.00 64.21 48.65
N LEU A 77 29.02 62.87 48.72
CA LEU A 77 28.22 62.02 47.84
C LEU A 77 26.73 62.31 48.00
N ASN A 78 26.22 62.45 49.22
CA ASN A 78 24.81 62.79 49.46
C ASN A 78 24.44 64.15 48.84
N TRP A 79 25.32 65.16 48.91
CA TRP A 79 25.08 66.47 48.26
C TRP A 79 24.95 66.32 46.74
N ASN A 80 25.89 65.63 46.09
CA ASN A 80 25.83 65.40 44.64
C ASN A 80 24.58 64.57 44.25
N ARG A 81 24.25 63.52 45.03
CA ARG A 81 23.03 62.72 44.83
C ARG A 81 21.76 63.54 45.00
N HIS A 82 21.71 64.47 45.94
CA HIS A 82 20.58 65.39 46.10
C HIS A 82 20.39 66.27 44.87
N ILE A 83 21.49 66.85 44.36
CA ILE A 83 21.44 67.62 43.10
C ILE A 83 20.93 66.73 41.96
N LEU A 84 21.49 65.53 41.79
CA LEU A 84 21.17 64.62 40.68
C LEU A 84 19.74 64.07 40.73
N PHE A 85 19.27 63.61 41.88
CA PHE A 85 18.04 62.83 41.96
C PHE A 85 16.84 63.62 42.49
N ASP A 86 17.06 64.74 43.18
CA ASP A 86 15.97 65.54 43.77
C ASP A 86 15.76 66.90 43.08
N PHE A 87 16.84 67.55 42.63
CA PHE A 87 16.79 68.89 42.03
C PHE A 87 16.76 68.87 40.50
N LEU A 88 17.77 68.27 39.86
CA LEU A 88 17.90 68.26 38.40
C LEU A 88 16.72 67.62 37.67
N PRO A 89 16.06 66.57 38.16
CA PRO A 89 14.91 65.99 37.46
C PRO A 89 13.73 66.96 37.38
N LYS A 90 13.53 67.79 38.41
CA LYS A 90 12.50 68.84 38.42
C LYS A 90 12.82 69.95 37.43
N LEU A 91 14.09 70.39 37.41
CA LEU A 91 14.56 71.39 36.46
C LEU A 91 14.42 70.89 35.01
N TYR A 92 14.72 69.61 34.78
CA TYR A 92 14.55 68.97 33.48
C TYR A 92 13.09 69.01 33.02
N CYS A 93 12.15 68.61 33.87
CA CYS A 93 10.72 68.68 33.55
C CYS A 93 10.27 70.12 33.26
N TYR A 94 10.78 71.11 34.01
CA TYR A 94 10.50 72.52 33.74
C TYR A 94 11.03 72.97 32.37
N LEU A 95 12.23 72.52 31.99
CA LEU A 95 12.81 72.81 30.68
C LEU A 95 12.00 72.20 29.54
N ILE A 96 11.60 70.92 29.66
CA ILE A 96 10.72 70.25 28.68
C ILE A 96 9.39 70.99 28.57
N LYS A 97 8.78 71.36 29.69
CA LYS A 97 7.54 72.16 29.72
C LYS A 97 7.70 73.46 28.94
N LYS A 98 8.80 74.19 29.15
CA LYS A 98 9.08 75.43 28.39
C LYS A 98 9.35 75.16 26.92
N ALA A 99 10.06 74.08 26.58
CA ALA A 99 10.29 73.70 25.19
C ALA A 99 8.99 73.37 24.43
N VAL A 100 8.04 72.70 25.09
CA VAL A 100 6.69 72.43 24.55
C VAL A 100 5.91 73.74 24.37
N GLN A 101 5.92 74.64 25.37
CA GLN A 101 5.23 75.94 25.28
C GLN A 101 5.79 76.87 24.19
N LEU A 102 7.10 76.83 23.96
CA LEU A 102 7.78 77.66 22.97
C LEU A 102 7.62 77.15 21.53
N ASN A 103 6.98 75.99 21.34
CA ASN A 103 6.62 75.43 20.05
C ASN A 103 7.81 75.43 19.06
N VAL A 104 9.00 75.02 19.53
CA VAL A 104 10.25 75.12 18.78
C VAL A 104 10.10 74.40 17.43
N PRO A 105 10.04 75.11 16.30
CA PRO A 105 9.80 74.51 15.00
C PRO A 105 11.15 74.12 14.42
N SER A 106 11.64 72.92 14.74
CA SER A 106 12.66 72.28 13.92
C SER A 106 12.55 70.77 14.08
N ASP A 107 12.15 70.17 12.95
CA ASP A 107 11.81 68.76 12.73
C ASP A 107 10.52 68.35 13.45
N ASN A 108 9.64 67.58 12.81
CA ASN A 108 8.33 67.12 13.34
C ASN A 108 8.44 66.18 14.57
N ILE A 109 9.44 66.38 15.44
CA ILE A 109 9.82 65.55 16.57
C ILE A 109 9.40 66.27 17.86
N HIS A 110 8.58 65.61 18.67
CA HIS A 110 8.14 66.17 19.96
C HIS A 110 9.35 66.42 20.89
N PRO A 111 9.38 67.53 21.67
CA PRO A 111 10.52 67.84 22.55
C PRO A 111 10.93 66.71 23.50
N ILE A 112 9.97 65.91 23.98
CA ILE A 112 10.24 64.72 24.81
C ILE A 112 11.04 63.64 24.06
N SER A 113 10.78 63.43 22.77
CA SER A 113 11.54 62.45 21.97
C SER A 113 12.93 62.99 21.60
N LYS A 114 13.05 64.31 21.36
CA LYS A 114 14.33 64.97 21.07
C LYS A 114 15.25 64.98 22.30
N PHE A 115 14.69 65.31 23.46
CA PHE A 115 15.37 65.34 24.74
C PHE A 115 14.88 64.18 25.60
N TRP A 116 15.19 62.94 25.18
CA TRP A 116 14.89 61.76 25.97
C TRP A 116 15.89 61.66 27.13
N PRO A 117 15.46 61.38 28.39
CA PRO A 117 16.34 61.47 29.54
C PRO A 117 17.26 60.26 29.74
N PHE A 118 17.14 59.22 28.90
CA PHE A 118 17.99 58.04 28.93
C PHE A 118 19.05 58.09 27.83
N PRO A 119 20.28 57.60 28.11
CA PRO A 119 21.33 57.54 27.10
C PRO A 119 21.03 56.48 26.02
N TYR A 120 21.60 56.66 24.83
CA TYR A 120 21.48 55.71 23.71
C TYR A 120 22.35 54.46 23.94
N ILE A 121 21.91 53.26 23.54
CA ILE A 121 22.48 51.95 23.95
C ILE A 121 23.90 51.64 23.41
N TYR A 122 24.66 52.60 22.87
CA TYR A 122 25.92 52.28 22.19
C TYR A 122 27.03 51.77 23.14
N GLN A 123 26.91 51.96 24.47
CA GLN A 123 27.90 51.57 25.49
C GLN A 123 27.24 51.22 26.84
N ASN A 124 28.01 50.67 27.79
CA ASN A 124 27.56 50.49 29.18
C ASN A 124 27.57 51.84 29.91
N TYR A 125 26.49 52.15 30.64
CA TYR A 125 26.32 53.42 31.33
C TYR A 125 26.38 53.26 32.85
N PRO A 126 26.92 54.25 33.58
CA PRO A 126 26.95 54.22 35.02
C PRO A 126 25.52 54.26 35.57
N LYS A 127 25.32 53.58 36.70
CA LYS A 127 24.04 53.41 37.37
C LYS A 127 23.36 54.74 37.66
N TYR A 128 24.11 55.77 38.07
CA TYR A 128 23.55 57.08 38.39
C TYR A 128 22.81 57.73 37.21
N ALA A 129 23.27 57.52 35.97
CA ALA A 129 22.66 58.12 34.77
C ALA A 129 21.30 57.46 34.47
N ILE A 130 21.19 56.16 34.72
CA ILE A 130 19.96 55.40 34.55
C ILE A 130 18.95 55.75 35.65
N GLU A 131 19.40 55.81 36.91
CA GLU A 131 18.57 56.26 38.05
C GLU A 131 18.03 57.68 37.82
N TYR A 132 18.86 58.57 37.26
CA TYR A 132 18.44 59.92 36.88
C TYR A 132 17.33 59.89 35.84
N GLY A 133 17.49 59.11 34.77
CA GLY A 133 16.48 58.95 33.73
C GLY A 133 15.14 58.45 34.27
N PHE A 134 15.15 57.48 35.19
CA PHE A 134 13.92 57.01 35.85
C PHE A 134 13.27 58.06 36.75
N LYS A 135 14.07 58.88 37.45
CA LYS A 135 13.53 60.00 38.26
C LYS A 135 12.88 61.07 37.39
N VAL A 136 13.47 61.39 36.25
CA VAL A 136 12.85 62.27 35.26
C VAL A 136 11.56 61.66 34.72
N LEU A 137 11.58 60.38 34.33
CA LEU A 137 10.40 59.67 33.82
C LEU A 137 9.24 59.67 34.83
N GLU A 138 9.53 59.41 36.11
CA GLU A 138 8.56 59.45 37.21
C GLU A 138 7.90 60.83 37.31
N LEU A 139 8.70 61.91 37.28
CA LEU A 139 8.17 63.29 37.33
C LEU A 139 7.43 63.71 36.06
N LEU A 140 7.87 63.25 34.88
CA LEU A 140 7.16 63.52 33.62
C LEU A 140 5.76 62.91 33.63
N LEU A 141 5.60 61.68 34.15
CA LEU A 141 4.31 61.01 34.28
C LEU A 141 3.38 61.67 35.33
N GLN A 142 3.95 62.39 36.31
CA GLN A 142 3.20 63.16 37.30
C GLN A 142 2.75 64.55 36.79
N ASN A 143 3.34 65.05 35.70
CA ASN A 143 3.14 66.43 35.24
C ASN A 143 2.09 66.53 34.12
N GLU A 144 0.86 66.93 34.48
CA GLU A 144 -0.29 67.05 33.57
C GLU A 144 -0.09 68.08 32.45
N GLU A 145 0.65 69.15 32.70
CA GLU A 145 0.82 70.22 31.73
C GLU A 145 1.77 69.83 30.57
N ILE A 146 2.63 68.83 30.78
CA ILE A 146 3.57 68.33 29.77
C ILE A 146 2.90 67.28 28.87
N LEU A 147 2.02 66.45 29.45
CA LEU A 147 1.30 65.37 28.78
C LEU A 147 -0.19 65.73 28.69
N ILE A 148 -0.56 66.53 27.68
CA ILE A 148 -1.95 66.95 27.49
C ILE A 148 -2.83 65.70 27.26
N SER A 149 -3.62 65.31 28.26
CA SER A 149 -4.64 64.26 28.15
C SER A 149 -6.02 64.81 28.52
N ASN A 150 -7.03 64.45 27.74
CA ASN A 150 -8.43 64.82 28.01
C ASN A 150 -9.14 63.89 29.01
N ASN A 151 -8.46 62.98 29.71
CA ASN A 151 -9.07 62.14 30.77
C ASN A 151 -8.02 61.38 31.61
N ASN A 152 -8.42 61.10 32.86
CA ASN A 152 -7.89 60.23 33.94
C ASN A 152 -6.47 59.62 33.83
N GLU A 153 -5.78 59.52 34.97
CA GLU A 153 -4.43 58.96 35.21
C GLU A 153 -4.06 57.67 34.46
N SER A 154 -5.02 56.89 33.96
CA SER A 154 -4.83 55.59 33.30
C SER A 154 -4.11 55.64 31.94
N ASP A 155 -4.05 56.79 31.24
CA ASP A 155 -3.50 56.83 29.86
C ASP A 155 -2.20 57.65 29.71
N ARG A 156 -1.61 58.17 30.80
CA ARG A 156 -0.40 59.02 30.72
C ARG A 156 0.83 58.29 30.15
N VAL A 157 1.04 57.04 30.57
CA VAL A 157 2.11 56.20 30.03
C VAL A 157 1.89 55.94 28.54
N LYS A 158 0.65 55.68 28.13
CA LYS A 158 0.30 55.46 26.72
C LYS A 158 0.59 56.70 25.88
N ILE A 159 0.14 57.88 26.33
CA ILE A 159 0.38 59.17 25.65
C ILE A 159 1.87 59.46 25.57
N LEU A 160 2.63 59.30 26.67
CA LEU A 160 4.08 59.51 26.66
C LEU A 160 4.74 58.63 25.60
N PHE A 161 4.42 57.33 25.57
CA PHE A 161 5.02 56.41 24.61
C PHE A 161 4.52 56.67 23.18
N GLU A 162 3.34 57.27 22.98
CA GLU A 162 2.85 57.80 21.69
C GLU A 162 3.72 58.90 21.10
N LEU A 163 4.38 59.68 21.96
CA LEU A 163 5.29 60.74 21.55
C LEU A 163 6.72 60.26 21.26
N LEU A 164 7.07 59.01 21.60
CA LEU A 164 8.41 58.46 21.46
C LEU A 164 8.60 57.68 20.17
N SER A 165 9.81 57.74 19.61
CA SER A 165 10.21 56.85 18.52
C SER A 165 10.37 55.40 18.99
N TYR A 166 10.17 54.44 18.09
CA TYR A 166 10.42 53.02 18.38
C TYR A 166 11.84 52.76 18.91
N ASN A 167 12.83 53.50 18.39
CA ASN A 167 14.23 53.40 18.82
C ASN A 167 14.43 53.83 20.28
N HIS A 168 13.70 54.84 20.77
CA HIS A 168 13.75 55.23 22.19
C HIS A 168 13.15 54.16 23.10
N ILE A 169 12.06 53.52 22.66
CA ILE A 169 11.35 52.48 23.42
C ILE A 169 12.21 51.21 23.56
N ILE A 170 12.76 50.71 22.44
CA ILE A 170 13.69 49.58 22.45
C ILE A 170 15.02 49.97 23.12
N GLY A 171 15.44 51.23 22.92
CA GLY A 171 16.45 51.96 23.68
C GLY A 171 16.41 51.63 25.17
N LEU A 172 15.30 52.03 25.78
CA LEU A 172 15.04 51.84 27.20
C LEU A 172 14.99 50.36 27.60
N ARG A 173 14.37 49.49 26.80
CA ARG A 173 14.31 48.05 27.08
C ARG A 173 15.70 47.43 27.17
N ASN A 174 16.57 47.70 26.20
CA ASN A 174 17.91 47.11 26.20
C ASN A 174 18.78 47.69 27.30
N LEU A 175 18.64 48.98 27.61
CA LEU A 175 19.32 49.60 28.74
C LEU A 175 18.92 48.96 30.07
N LEU A 176 17.63 48.68 30.27
CA LEU A 176 17.13 47.91 31.40
C LEU A 176 17.70 46.48 31.42
N ARG A 177 17.67 45.79 30.27
CA ARG A 177 18.16 44.42 30.13
C ARG A 177 19.65 44.29 30.47
N ASN A 178 20.47 45.24 30.03
CA ASN A 178 21.92 45.22 30.22
C ASN A 178 22.36 45.58 31.65
N ASN A 179 21.53 46.32 32.41
CA ASN A 179 21.88 46.84 33.75
C ASN A 179 20.96 46.29 34.85
N TRP A 180 20.20 45.22 34.59
CA TRP A 180 19.11 44.76 35.45
C TRP A 180 19.56 44.48 36.90
N ASP A 181 20.66 43.74 37.05
CA ASP A 181 21.17 43.32 38.36
C ASP A 181 21.72 44.51 39.18
N ASP A 182 22.38 45.47 38.51
CA ASP A 182 22.96 46.65 39.15
C ASP A 182 21.90 47.65 39.63
N LEU A 183 20.80 47.78 38.89
CA LEU A 183 19.70 48.68 39.22
C LEU A 183 18.92 48.22 40.46
N ARG A 184 19.04 46.94 40.87
CA ARG A 184 18.39 46.38 42.06
C ARG A 184 16.88 46.66 42.11
N ILE A 185 16.22 46.70 40.95
CA ILE A 185 14.80 47.08 40.78
C ILE A 185 13.88 46.23 41.65
N ARG A 186 14.21 44.94 41.81
CA ARG A 186 13.51 44.00 42.70
C ARG A 186 13.33 44.54 44.13
N PHE A 187 14.29 45.31 44.65
CA PHE A 187 14.29 45.84 46.01
C PHE A 187 13.70 47.25 46.13
N ASN A 188 13.24 47.84 45.02
CA ASN A 188 12.64 49.17 44.97
C ASN A 188 11.19 49.10 44.46
N PRO A 189 10.18 49.06 45.37
CA PRO A 189 8.79 48.86 44.99
C PRO A 189 8.21 49.92 44.04
N SER A 190 8.59 51.19 44.20
CA SER A 190 8.08 52.27 43.34
C SER A 190 8.65 52.16 41.92
N LEU A 191 9.96 51.91 41.80
CA LEU A 191 10.62 51.70 40.51
C LEU A 191 10.11 50.42 39.82
N LYS A 192 9.93 49.33 40.58
CA LYS A 192 9.34 48.09 40.07
C LYS A 192 7.95 48.33 39.51
N THR A 193 7.10 49.06 40.22
CA THR A 193 5.74 49.41 39.78
C THR A 193 5.77 50.25 38.50
N LEU A 194 6.66 51.24 38.43
CA LEU A 194 6.86 52.06 37.24
C LEU A 194 7.26 51.20 36.04
N VAL A 195 8.32 50.40 36.16
CA VAL A 195 8.81 49.53 35.06
C VAL A 195 7.74 48.52 34.61
N ARG A 196 6.93 47.99 35.54
CA ARG A 196 5.79 47.10 35.20
C ARG A 196 4.77 47.78 34.29
N SER A 197 4.57 49.09 34.44
CA SER A 197 3.58 49.85 33.67
C SER A 197 4.06 50.23 32.26
N LEU A 198 5.36 50.17 31.96
CA LEU A 198 5.92 50.66 30.70
C LEU A 198 5.68 49.67 29.54
N PRO A 199 5.15 50.13 28.38
CA PRO A 199 4.92 49.29 27.20
C PRO A 199 6.21 49.06 26.42
N ILE A 200 7.15 48.36 27.03
CA ILE A 200 8.49 48.06 26.48
C ILE A 200 8.72 46.57 26.24
N TRP A 201 7.80 45.70 26.66
CA TRP A 201 7.96 44.24 26.59
C TRP A 201 7.26 43.67 25.36
N GLU A 202 7.97 42.86 24.59
CA GLU A 202 7.40 42.19 23.42
C GLU A 202 6.33 41.19 23.82
N SER A 203 5.19 41.23 23.13
CA SER A 203 4.14 40.22 23.23
C SER A 203 4.27 39.16 22.13
N LEU A 204 3.92 37.92 22.46
CA LEU A 204 3.81 36.84 21.50
C LEU A 204 2.67 37.16 20.52
N SER A 205 2.95 37.07 19.22
CA SER A 205 2.00 37.39 18.15
C SER A 205 1.65 36.16 17.33
N ASN A 206 0.45 36.17 16.72
CA ASN A 206 -0.01 35.08 15.86
C ASN A 206 1.00 34.77 14.73
N PRO A 207 1.34 33.50 14.49
CA PRO A 207 2.43 33.08 13.57
C PRO A 207 2.27 33.50 12.10
N VAL A 208 1.10 33.98 11.68
CA VAL A 208 0.83 34.35 10.27
C VAL A 208 1.53 35.67 9.86
N ARG A 209 2.11 36.42 10.80
CA ARG A 209 2.63 37.77 10.54
C ARG A 209 4.15 37.93 10.47
N SER A 210 4.95 36.86 10.61
CA SER A 210 6.41 37.01 10.76
C SER A 210 7.23 37.00 9.46
N LEU A 211 6.65 36.74 8.29
CA LEU A 211 7.43 36.59 7.04
C LEU A 211 7.21 37.69 5.98
N SER A 212 6.38 38.69 6.25
CA SER A 212 6.16 39.80 5.28
C SER A 212 5.41 40.98 5.90
N ILE A 213 5.93 41.54 6.99
CA ILE A 213 5.60 42.93 7.34
C ILE A 213 6.78 43.77 6.83
N PRO A 214 6.55 44.79 5.98
CA PRO A 214 7.51 45.86 5.80
C PRO A 214 7.99 46.37 7.16
N PHE A 215 9.20 46.89 7.25
CA PHE A 215 9.72 47.56 8.45
C PHE A 215 8.93 48.86 8.75
N ASP A 216 7.64 48.74 9.05
CA ASP A 216 6.80 49.82 9.51
C ASP A 216 6.83 49.83 11.05
N THR A 217 7.40 50.91 11.58
CA THR A 217 7.55 51.18 13.01
C THR A 217 6.24 51.09 13.79
N ASP A 218 5.10 51.38 13.15
CA ASP A 218 3.80 51.43 13.82
C ASP A 218 3.21 50.03 14.09
N SER A 219 3.56 49.04 13.27
CA SER A 219 3.16 47.64 13.47
C SER A 219 3.95 46.97 14.60
N ASN A 220 5.25 47.23 14.70
CA ASN A 220 6.10 46.70 15.79
C ASN A 220 5.73 47.32 17.14
N ARG A 221 5.33 48.59 17.15
CA ARG A 221 4.89 49.28 18.36
C ARG A 221 3.62 48.68 18.96
N LYS A 222 2.72 48.13 18.14
CA LYS A 222 1.51 47.42 18.59
C LYS A 222 1.81 46.12 19.35
N LEU A 223 3.02 45.56 19.17
CA LEU A 223 3.46 44.33 19.83
C LEU A 223 4.06 44.56 21.22
N LEU A 224 4.43 45.79 21.56
CA LEU A 224 4.99 46.12 22.87
C LEU A 224 3.87 46.38 23.87
N LYS A 225 3.96 45.74 25.05
CA LYS A 225 2.93 45.75 26.09
C LYS A 225 3.56 45.95 27.47
N PRO A 226 2.81 46.51 28.44
CA PRO A 226 3.23 46.56 29.83
C PRO A 226 3.37 45.17 30.45
N ALA A 227 4.31 45.00 31.38
CA ALA A 227 4.42 43.78 32.17
C ALA A 227 3.25 43.59 33.14
N SER A 228 2.56 44.69 33.51
CA SER A 228 1.41 44.67 34.41
C SER A 228 0.17 43.95 33.86
N CYS A 229 0.03 43.80 32.53
CA CYS A 229 -1.12 43.16 31.90
C CYS A 229 -0.80 41.84 31.19
N GLY A 230 0.45 41.38 31.29
CA GLY A 230 0.94 40.19 30.61
C GLY A 230 0.98 38.94 31.50
N TYR A 231 1.03 37.79 30.84
CA TYR A 231 1.39 36.49 31.40
C TYR A 231 2.65 35.99 30.70
N ILE A 232 3.42 35.11 31.34
CA ILE A 232 4.51 34.39 30.67
C ILE A 232 4.21 32.90 30.63
N LEU A 233 4.67 32.23 29.58
CA LEU A 233 4.62 30.78 29.48
C LEU A 233 5.86 30.20 30.14
N LYS A 234 5.66 29.22 31.02
CA LYS A 234 6.76 28.53 31.70
C LYS A 234 7.65 27.75 30.74
N GLU A 235 7.06 27.18 29.69
CA GLU A 235 7.76 26.39 28.69
C GLU A 235 7.73 27.06 27.31
N TYR A 236 8.77 26.81 26.51
CA TYR A 236 8.86 27.32 25.14
C TYR A 236 7.86 26.58 24.24
N ILE A 237 6.78 27.26 23.85
CA ILE A 237 5.70 26.69 23.03
C ILE A 237 5.21 27.70 22.04
N SER A 238 5.04 27.26 20.80
CA SER A 238 4.53 28.09 19.70
C SER A 238 3.19 28.72 20.06
N HIS A 239 3.14 30.05 19.93
CA HIS A 239 1.95 30.82 20.27
C HIS A 239 0.82 30.54 19.27
N CYS A 240 -0.40 30.37 19.78
CA CYS A 240 -1.58 30.10 18.97
C CYS A 240 -2.66 31.13 19.29
N ARG A 241 -3.72 31.16 18.50
CA ARG A 241 -4.86 32.06 18.75
C ARG A 241 -5.47 31.76 20.13
N ILE A 242 -5.76 32.82 20.89
CA ILE A 242 -6.32 32.74 22.24
C ILE A 242 -7.78 33.23 22.23
N LYS A 243 -8.62 32.64 23.09
CA LYS A 243 -10.05 32.98 23.24
C LYS A 243 -10.26 34.32 23.96
N THR A 244 -9.41 34.57 24.94
CA THR A 244 -9.46 35.72 25.83
C THR A 244 -8.61 36.87 25.29
N SER A 245 -8.82 38.07 25.82
CA SER A 245 -7.95 39.22 25.58
C SER A 245 -6.64 39.17 26.41
N LYS A 246 -6.24 37.99 26.91
CA LYS A 246 -5.01 37.82 27.68
C LYS A 246 -3.80 38.05 26.76
N ILE A 247 -2.78 38.70 27.30
CA ILE A 247 -1.54 39.02 26.60
C ILE A 247 -0.45 38.11 27.14
N TYR A 248 0.29 37.45 26.26
CA TYR A 248 1.47 36.69 26.64
C TYR A 248 2.73 37.43 26.21
N LEU A 249 3.65 37.63 27.15
CA LEU A 249 4.91 38.30 26.90
C LEU A 249 5.97 37.29 26.45
N ASN A 250 6.87 37.74 25.58
CA ASN A 250 7.96 36.93 25.07
C ASN A 250 9.04 36.78 26.15
N ALA A 251 9.08 35.60 26.76
CA ALA A 251 10.04 35.19 27.77
C ALA A 251 10.99 34.09 27.28
N TYR A 252 11.18 33.94 25.96
CA TYR A 252 12.00 32.85 25.40
C TYR A 252 13.51 33.00 25.61
N ASP A 253 13.96 34.23 25.84
CA ASP A 253 15.35 34.53 26.19
C ASP A 253 15.52 34.48 27.71
N ASP A 254 16.58 33.81 28.19
CA ASP A 254 16.84 33.59 29.62
C ASP A 254 16.87 34.90 30.42
N ILE A 255 17.44 35.96 29.84
CA ILE A 255 17.52 37.27 30.48
C ILE A 255 16.11 37.89 30.58
N ASN A 256 15.32 37.87 29.51
CA ASN A 256 13.95 38.37 29.55
C ASN A 256 13.07 37.57 30.52
N SER A 257 13.23 36.24 30.57
CA SER A 257 12.54 35.37 31.52
C SER A 257 12.86 35.74 32.97
N LYS A 258 14.15 35.88 33.30
CA LYS A 258 14.62 36.35 34.62
C LYS A 258 13.98 37.69 34.98
N ILE A 259 14.02 38.67 34.05
CA ILE A 259 13.50 40.01 34.29
C ILE A 259 11.99 40.00 34.55
N LEU A 260 11.21 39.33 33.70
CA LEU A 260 9.75 39.28 33.83
C LEU A 260 9.33 38.55 35.11
N ASN A 261 10.06 37.51 35.51
CA ASN A 261 9.86 36.84 36.80
C ASN A 261 10.17 37.75 37.99
N GLU A 262 11.28 38.49 37.96
CA GLU A 262 11.61 39.45 39.00
C GLU A 262 10.63 40.63 39.06
N LEU A 263 9.96 40.94 37.94
CA LEU A 263 8.88 41.90 37.90
C LEU A 263 7.58 41.37 38.53
N ASP A 264 7.44 40.10 38.91
CA ASP A 264 6.20 39.44 39.36
C ASP A 264 5.15 39.35 38.24
N VAL A 265 5.57 39.02 37.02
CA VAL A 265 4.62 38.67 35.95
C VAL A 265 4.08 37.26 36.21
N PRO A 266 2.77 37.03 36.21
CA PRO A 266 2.21 35.71 36.51
C PRO A 266 2.59 34.68 35.43
N GLU A 267 3.12 33.55 35.89
CA GLU A 267 3.39 32.38 35.03
C GLU A 267 2.11 31.59 34.74
N ARG A 268 2.02 31.05 33.53
CA ARG A 268 0.99 30.08 33.13
C ARG A 268 1.63 28.78 32.72
N THR A 269 1.08 27.69 33.25
CA THR A 269 1.50 26.35 32.85
C THR A 269 1.04 26.07 31.42
N THR A 270 1.80 25.22 30.70
CA THR A 270 1.40 24.78 29.37
C THR A 270 -0.01 24.17 29.34
N PHE A 271 -0.40 23.44 30.39
CA PHE A 271 -1.70 22.79 30.47
C PHE A 271 -2.85 23.82 30.53
N GLU A 272 -2.75 24.81 31.43
CA GLU A 272 -3.73 25.89 31.54
C GLU A 272 -3.83 26.68 30.23
N TYR A 273 -2.68 27.06 29.66
CA TYR A 273 -2.64 27.76 28.38
C TYR A 273 -3.37 26.99 27.28
N THR A 274 -3.07 25.69 27.14
CA THR A 274 -3.61 24.83 26.08
C THR A 274 -5.13 24.66 26.18
N PHE A 275 -5.69 24.50 27.37
CA PHE A 275 -7.11 24.12 27.52
C PHE A 275 -8.03 25.26 27.94
N GLU A 276 -7.54 26.22 28.71
CA GLU A 276 -8.31 27.37 29.16
C GLU A 276 -8.23 28.52 28.15
N ASP A 277 -7.03 28.81 27.66
CA ASP A 277 -6.75 30.05 26.93
C ASP A 277 -6.76 29.88 25.39
N VAL A 278 -6.18 28.81 24.85
CA VAL A 278 -6.11 28.59 23.39
C VAL A 278 -7.50 28.42 22.76
N ASP A 279 -7.74 29.19 21.69
CA ASP A 279 -8.88 29.08 20.79
C ASP A 279 -8.54 28.13 19.64
N PHE A 280 -8.81 26.85 19.87
CA PHE A 280 -8.58 25.82 18.87
C PHE A 280 -9.39 26.09 17.60
N PRO A 281 -8.75 26.25 16.43
CA PRO A 281 -9.42 26.67 15.23
C PRO A 281 -10.28 25.55 14.63
N LYS A 282 -11.21 25.91 13.73
CA LYS A 282 -11.99 24.92 12.97
C LYS A 282 -11.16 24.24 11.87
N GLU A 283 -10.24 25.00 11.28
CA GLU A 283 -9.28 24.57 10.28
C GLU A 283 -7.88 24.93 10.75
N TYR A 284 -6.90 24.06 10.53
CA TYR A 284 -5.53 24.34 10.95
C TYR A 284 -4.80 25.27 9.97
N ASP A 285 -3.88 26.05 10.51
CA ASP A 285 -2.84 26.79 9.78
C ASP A 285 -1.46 26.30 10.22
N THR A 286 -0.40 26.83 9.61
CA THR A 286 0.99 26.46 9.94
C THR A 286 1.32 26.73 11.41
N GLY A 287 0.79 27.80 11.99
CA GLY A 287 0.99 28.14 13.39
C GLY A 287 0.40 27.09 14.34
N TYR A 288 -0.81 26.61 14.04
CA TYR A 288 -1.46 25.54 14.79
C TYR A 288 -0.70 24.21 14.69
N LEU A 289 -0.09 23.89 13.54
CA LEU A 289 0.72 22.68 13.38
C LEU A 289 1.93 22.70 14.31
N HIS A 290 2.67 23.82 14.34
CA HIS A 290 3.81 23.99 15.26
C HIS A 290 3.38 23.93 16.73
N PHE A 291 2.30 24.63 17.09
CA PHE A 291 1.74 24.54 18.44
C PHE A 291 1.38 23.11 18.84
N LEU A 292 0.70 22.37 17.97
CA LEU A 292 0.32 20.99 18.25
C LEU A 292 1.56 20.10 18.44
N LYS A 293 2.60 20.26 17.63
CA LYS A 293 3.88 19.53 17.78
C LYS A 293 4.53 19.78 19.15
N ASP A 294 4.56 21.03 19.59
CA ASP A 294 5.18 21.40 20.87
C ASP A 294 4.42 20.77 22.06
N ILE A 295 3.08 20.79 22.03
CA ILE A 295 2.28 20.25 23.15
C ILE A 295 2.24 18.71 23.19
N LEU A 296 2.52 18.02 22.08
CA LEU A 296 2.56 16.55 22.03
C LEU A 296 3.70 15.94 22.85
N ASN A 297 4.69 16.75 23.24
CA ASN A 297 5.76 16.32 24.15
C ASN A 297 5.27 16.15 25.60
N TYR A 298 4.08 16.65 25.94
CA TYR A 298 3.54 16.63 27.30
C TYR A 298 2.47 15.56 27.47
N ASN A 299 2.82 14.44 28.10
CA ASN A 299 1.94 13.26 28.26
C ASN A 299 0.56 13.58 28.86
N GLN A 300 0.49 14.45 29.87
CA GLN A 300 -0.77 14.85 30.50
C GLN A 300 -1.70 15.57 29.52
N ILE A 301 -1.14 16.40 28.64
CA ILE A 301 -1.91 17.13 27.62
C ILE A 301 -2.41 16.16 26.55
N VAL A 302 -1.53 15.26 26.10
CA VAL A 302 -1.86 14.22 25.11
C VAL A 302 -3.08 13.40 25.55
N GLN A 303 -3.14 12.95 26.81
CA GLN A 303 -4.28 12.21 27.34
C GLN A 303 -5.58 13.03 27.29
N ASN A 304 -5.51 14.31 27.65
CA ASN A 304 -6.66 15.21 27.64
C ASN A 304 -7.10 15.66 26.23
N LEU A 305 -6.32 15.34 25.19
CA LEU A 305 -6.67 15.56 23.78
C LEU A 305 -7.40 14.38 23.15
N LYS A 306 -7.36 13.19 23.75
CA LYS A 306 -7.90 11.92 23.22
C LYS A 306 -9.28 12.05 22.57
N ASP A 307 -10.26 12.58 23.29
CA ASP A 307 -11.66 12.64 22.83
C ASP A 307 -12.01 13.93 22.08
N LYS A 308 -11.04 14.85 21.90
CA LYS A 308 -11.25 16.18 21.33
C LYS A 308 -10.95 16.19 19.83
N ARG A 309 -11.74 16.96 19.07
CA ARG A 309 -11.53 17.17 17.62
C ARG A 309 -10.41 18.20 17.37
N ARG A 310 -9.15 17.79 17.58
CA ARG A 310 -7.98 18.68 17.58
C ARG A 310 -6.89 18.28 16.59
N PHE A 311 -7.00 17.12 15.95
CA PHE A 311 -5.94 16.57 15.13
C PHE A 311 -6.16 16.87 13.64
N PRO A 312 -5.15 17.39 12.94
CA PRO A 312 -5.26 17.79 11.55
C PRO A 312 -5.33 16.57 10.63
N ASN A 313 -6.27 16.58 9.68
CA ASN A 313 -6.26 15.61 8.60
C ASN A 313 -5.45 16.09 7.40
N SER A 314 -5.01 15.15 6.56
CA SER A 314 -4.08 15.43 5.46
C SER A 314 -4.61 16.33 4.34
N ILE A 315 -5.93 16.45 4.13
CA ILE A 315 -6.48 16.99 2.87
C ILE A 315 -7.43 18.17 3.08
N THR A 316 -8.38 18.03 4.00
CA THR A 316 -9.52 18.97 4.11
C THR A 316 -9.27 20.15 5.04
N LYS A 317 -8.04 20.30 5.58
CA LYS A 317 -7.65 21.26 6.63
C LYS A 317 -8.46 21.19 7.94
N LYS A 318 -9.47 20.33 8.03
CA LYS A 318 -10.34 20.16 9.21
C LYS A 318 -9.67 19.39 10.33
N LEU A 319 -10.10 19.64 11.55
CA LEU A 319 -9.68 18.87 12.72
C LEU A 319 -10.64 17.70 13.01
N LYS A 320 -10.07 16.52 13.29
CA LYS A 320 -10.80 15.29 13.65
C LYS A 320 -10.37 14.80 15.04
N LYS A 321 -11.13 13.85 15.59
CA LYS A 321 -10.66 13.10 16.77
C LYS A 321 -9.53 12.18 16.35
N ILE A 322 -8.59 11.90 17.25
CA ILE A 322 -7.48 11.00 16.93
C ILE A 322 -7.96 9.58 16.62
N SER A 323 -9.04 9.14 17.27
CA SER A 323 -9.70 7.84 17.07
C SER A 323 -10.29 7.66 15.68
N ASP A 324 -10.50 8.74 14.93
CA ASP A 324 -11.10 8.74 13.60
C ASP A 324 -10.02 8.82 12.50
N LEU A 325 -8.74 8.91 12.90
CA LEU A 325 -7.61 9.09 12.02
C LEU A 325 -6.77 7.81 11.91
N TYR A 326 -6.28 7.56 10.70
CA TYR A 326 -5.45 6.42 10.33
C TYR A 326 -4.06 6.88 9.92
N ASP A 327 -3.07 5.99 10.08
CA ASP A 327 -1.71 6.20 9.61
C ASP A 327 -1.62 6.02 8.09
N ASN A 328 -1.24 7.09 7.38
CA ASN A 328 -1.06 7.08 5.93
C ASN A 328 0.16 6.24 5.49
N ASN A 329 1.09 5.96 6.40
CA ASN A 329 2.25 5.11 6.13
C ASN A 329 1.90 3.62 6.18
N ASN A 330 0.75 3.26 6.76
CA ASN A 330 0.27 1.89 6.74
C ASN A 330 -0.32 1.57 5.36
N LEU A 331 0.33 0.64 4.66
CA LEU A 331 -0.02 0.29 3.29
C LEU A 331 -1.48 -0.16 3.15
N VAL A 332 -1.99 -0.94 4.11
CA VAL A 332 -3.38 -1.44 4.06
C VAL A 332 -4.37 -0.29 4.17
N PHE A 333 -4.16 0.64 5.12
CA PHE A 333 -5.05 1.79 5.25
C PHE A 333 -5.03 2.66 4.01
N ARG A 334 -3.83 3.00 3.52
CA ARG A 334 -3.66 3.82 2.32
C ARG A 334 -4.36 3.22 1.10
N THR A 335 -4.25 1.90 0.91
CA THR A 335 -4.91 1.21 -0.19
C THR A 335 -6.43 1.13 0.01
N VAL A 336 -6.91 0.73 1.19
CA VAL A 336 -8.35 0.54 1.45
C VAL A 336 -9.12 1.86 1.37
N PHE A 337 -8.64 2.91 2.03
CA PHE A 337 -9.33 4.20 2.07
C PHE A 337 -9.02 5.07 0.84
N GLY A 338 -7.92 4.81 0.13
CA GLY A 338 -7.43 5.61 -1.00
C GLY A 338 -6.65 6.84 -0.55
N VAL A 339 -5.60 7.22 -1.27
CA VAL A 339 -4.63 8.27 -0.88
C VAL A 339 -5.30 9.60 -0.54
N ASP A 340 -6.38 9.95 -1.26
CA ASP A 340 -7.10 11.22 -1.10
C ASP A 340 -8.19 11.20 -0.02
N SER A 341 -8.11 10.27 0.94
CA SER A 341 -9.09 10.18 2.01
C SER A 341 -8.83 11.15 3.16
N SER A 342 -9.86 11.86 3.60
CA SER A 342 -9.80 12.75 4.77
C SER A 342 -9.61 12.03 6.11
N VAL A 343 -9.53 10.69 6.12
CA VAL A 343 -9.35 9.88 7.32
C VAL A 343 -7.89 9.77 7.75
N PHE A 344 -6.94 10.30 6.98
CA PHE A 344 -5.52 10.23 7.33
C PHE A 344 -5.08 11.41 8.19
N LEU A 345 -4.20 11.12 9.16
CA LEU A 345 -3.49 12.14 9.93
C LEU A 345 -2.55 12.93 9.01
N HIS A 346 -2.38 14.23 9.30
CA HIS A 346 -1.46 15.07 8.55
C HIS A 346 0.00 14.54 8.60
N PRO A 347 0.74 14.50 7.46
CA PRO A 347 2.05 13.84 7.38
C PRO A 347 3.10 14.35 8.36
N GLU A 348 3.05 15.63 8.71
CA GLU A 348 3.95 16.25 9.70
C GLU A 348 3.90 15.63 11.10
N PHE A 349 2.90 14.79 11.39
CA PHE A 349 2.78 14.12 12.69
C PHE A 349 3.21 12.65 12.67
N SER A 350 3.78 12.16 11.57
CA SER A 350 4.21 10.76 11.42
C SER A 350 5.25 10.34 12.48
N GLU A 351 6.07 11.28 12.96
CA GLU A 351 7.06 11.01 14.02
C GLU A 351 6.41 10.77 15.40
N TYR A 352 5.18 11.28 15.61
CA TYR A 352 4.45 11.15 16.88
C TYR A 352 3.56 9.91 16.95
N THR A 353 3.60 9.02 15.95
CA THR A 353 2.74 7.82 15.86
C THR A 353 2.74 6.98 17.13
N ARG A 354 3.90 6.79 17.78
CA ARG A 354 4.01 6.03 19.04
C ARG A 354 3.33 6.70 20.25
N ILE A 355 3.29 8.03 20.26
CA ILE A 355 2.64 8.80 21.32
C ILE A 355 1.13 8.80 21.07
N LEU A 356 0.73 9.04 19.82
CA LEU A 356 -0.66 9.12 19.40
C LEU A 356 -1.38 7.76 19.50
N SER A 357 -0.67 6.65 19.29
CA SER A 357 -1.27 5.31 19.44
C SER A 357 -1.79 5.05 20.86
N LYS A 358 -1.16 5.64 21.89
CA LYS A 358 -1.59 5.53 23.30
C LYS A 358 -2.95 6.18 23.56
N ILE A 359 -3.38 7.10 22.70
CA ILE A 359 -4.68 7.77 22.80
C ILE A 359 -5.67 7.32 21.71
N GLY A 360 -5.39 6.20 21.03
CA GLY A 360 -6.32 5.58 20.08
C GLY A 360 -6.12 5.97 18.62
N PHE A 361 -4.95 6.52 18.25
CA PHE A 361 -4.57 6.65 16.85
C PHE A 361 -4.43 5.28 16.18
N ARG A 362 -5.04 5.11 15.01
CA ARG A 362 -5.06 3.83 14.28
C ARG A 362 -3.83 3.71 13.40
N ASN A 363 -2.72 3.25 13.97
CA ASN A 363 -1.47 3.02 13.24
C ASN A 363 -1.23 1.53 12.88
N ASN A 364 -1.77 0.62 13.68
CA ASN A 364 -1.71 -0.82 13.45
C ASN A 364 -3.12 -1.37 13.22
N ILE A 365 -3.20 -2.57 12.64
CA ILE A 365 -4.47 -3.23 12.32
C ILE A 365 -4.76 -4.27 13.39
N ASP A 366 -5.70 -3.96 14.27
CA ASP A 366 -6.31 -4.94 15.17
C ASP A 366 -7.58 -5.53 14.53
N GLN A 367 -8.29 -6.37 15.29
CA GLN A 367 -9.49 -7.06 14.84
C GLN A 367 -10.64 -6.11 14.47
N ASP A 368 -10.85 -5.03 15.23
CA ASP A 368 -11.95 -4.08 14.99
C ASP A 368 -11.65 -3.15 13.82
N ILE A 369 -10.38 -2.73 13.70
CA ILE A 369 -9.89 -1.95 12.57
C ILE A 369 -9.95 -2.80 11.29
N PHE A 370 -9.56 -4.07 11.34
CA PHE A 370 -9.66 -4.98 10.20
C PHE A 370 -11.10 -5.08 9.69
N LYS A 371 -12.07 -5.28 10.60
CA LYS A 371 -13.50 -5.28 10.27
C LYS A 371 -13.94 -3.96 9.65
N THR A 372 -13.48 -2.84 10.19
CA THR A 372 -13.79 -1.50 9.65
C THR A 372 -13.30 -1.36 8.21
N CYS A 373 -12.06 -1.80 7.92
CA CYS A 373 -11.51 -1.79 6.56
C CYS A 373 -12.29 -2.72 5.62
N ALA A 374 -12.65 -3.91 6.08
CA ALA A 374 -13.41 -4.88 5.31
C ALA A 374 -14.82 -4.40 4.97
N VAL A 375 -15.53 -3.79 5.93
CA VAL A 375 -16.82 -3.11 5.70
C VAL A 375 -16.65 -1.98 4.70
N LYS A 376 -15.57 -1.20 4.78
CA LYS A 376 -15.34 -0.11 3.83
C LYS A 376 -15.17 -0.60 2.39
N VAL A 377 -14.45 -1.69 2.17
CA VAL A 377 -14.33 -2.31 0.82
C VAL A 377 -15.69 -2.79 0.33
N LYS A 378 -16.49 -3.41 1.20
CA LYS A 378 -17.86 -3.85 0.88
C LYS A 378 -18.78 -2.68 0.51
N GLU A 379 -18.67 -1.55 1.20
CA GLU A 379 -19.40 -0.31 0.85
C GLU A 379 -18.98 0.21 -0.53
N LEU A 380 -17.67 0.32 -0.78
CA LEU A 380 -17.13 0.80 -2.06
C LEU A 380 -17.53 -0.10 -3.24
N GLN A 381 -17.71 -1.40 -3.01
CA GLN A 381 -18.19 -2.32 -4.04
C GLN A 381 -19.66 -2.08 -4.42
N ARG A 382 -20.47 -1.49 -3.52
CA ARG A 382 -21.88 -1.17 -3.75
C ARG A 382 -22.09 0.23 -4.33
N ASP A 383 -21.02 1.02 -4.43
CA ASP A 383 -21.04 2.35 -5.04
C ASP A 383 -21.40 2.22 -6.54
N PRO A 384 -22.25 3.09 -7.11
CA PRO A 384 -22.58 3.05 -8.54
C PRO A 384 -21.35 3.12 -9.46
N GLU A 385 -20.29 3.79 -9.01
CA GLU A 385 -19.00 3.88 -9.70
C GLU A 385 -17.87 3.41 -8.74
N PRO A 386 -17.65 2.10 -8.60
CA PRO A 386 -16.64 1.60 -7.68
C PRO A 386 -15.23 1.98 -8.15
N PRO A 387 -14.26 2.21 -7.23
CA PRO A 387 -12.88 2.47 -7.60
C PRO A 387 -12.32 1.36 -8.50
N SER A 388 -11.55 1.74 -9.54
CA SER A 388 -10.96 0.78 -10.50
C SER A 388 -10.04 -0.24 -9.82
N ASP A 389 -9.49 0.10 -8.65
CA ASP A 389 -8.61 -0.72 -7.83
C ASP A 389 -9.34 -1.53 -6.74
N ILE A 390 -10.68 -1.60 -6.73
CA ILE A 390 -11.47 -2.27 -5.69
C ILE A 390 -11.03 -3.71 -5.41
N ARG A 391 -10.63 -4.44 -6.47
CA ARG A 391 -10.09 -5.81 -6.37
C ARG A 391 -8.78 -5.84 -5.59
N TYR A 392 -7.89 -4.88 -5.83
CA TYR A 392 -6.61 -4.76 -5.13
C TYR A 392 -6.81 -4.38 -3.65
N ARG A 393 -7.83 -3.57 -3.34
CA ARG A 393 -8.20 -3.26 -1.94
C ARG A 393 -8.70 -4.48 -1.18
N GLY A 394 -9.47 -5.35 -1.83
CA GLY A 394 -9.84 -6.65 -1.25
C GLY A 394 -8.61 -7.55 -1.05
N PHE A 395 -7.75 -7.64 -2.06
CA PHE A 395 -6.51 -8.43 -2.02
C PHE A 395 -5.62 -8.07 -0.83
N ILE A 396 -5.37 -6.78 -0.58
CA ILE A 396 -4.43 -6.37 0.47
C ILE A 396 -4.93 -6.71 1.88
N LEU A 397 -6.26 -6.75 2.08
CA LEU A 397 -6.85 -7.20 3.34
C LEU A 397 -6.71 -8.71 3.53
N VAL A 398 -6.88 -9.50 2.46
CA VAL A 398 -6.68 -10.95 2.53
C VAL A 398 -5.20 -11.28 2.80
N ASP A 399 -4.27 -10.60 2.12
CA ASP A 399 -2.83 -10.76 2.39
C ASP A 399 -2.48 -10.41 3.85
N HIS A 400 -3.04 -9.32 4.38
CA HIS A 400 -2.85 -8.96 5.78
C HIS A 400 -3.43 -10.00 6.74
N LEU A 401 -4.63 -10.52 6.45
CA LEU A 401 -5.28 -11.57 7.24
C LEU A 401 -4.41 -12.82 7.33
N TYR A 402 -3.84 -13.28 6.22
CA TYR A 402 -2.98 -14.47 6.18
C TYR A 402 -1.70 -14.28 6.99
N LYS A 403 -1.07 -13.11 6.91
CA LYS A 403 0.13 -12.79 7.70
C LYS A 403 -0.13 -12.72 9.21
N HIS A 404 -1.38 -12.48 9.62
CA HIS A 404 -1.75 -12.20 11.01
C HIS A 404 -2.89 -13.12 11.51
N ILE A 405 -3.01 -14.32 10.94
CA ILE A 405 -4.10 -15.27 11.24
C ILE A 405 -4.14 -15.71 12.72
N ASN A 406 -3.00 -15.61 13.41
CA ASN A 406 -2.89 -15.98 14.82
C ASN A 406 -3.38 -14.89 15.77
N SER A 407 -3.47 -13.64 15.31
CA SER A 407 -3.95 -12.50 16.11
C SER A 407 -5.39 -12.07 15.77
N LEU A 408 -6.00 -12.65 14.73
CA LEU A 408 -7.35 -12.32 14.28
C LEU A 408 -8.30 -13.50 14.50
N ASN A 409 -9.43 -13.29 15.18
CA ASN A 409 -10.48 -14.30 15.31
C ASN A 409 -11.39 -14.29 14.07
N LEU A 410 -11.32 -15.36 13.26
CA LEU A 410 -12.09 -15.55 12.04
C LEU A 410 -13.61 -15.66 12.26
N GLU A 411 -14.04 -16.30 13.36
CA GLU A 411 -15.47 -16.45 13.70
C GLU A 411 -16.15 -15.07 13.84
N SER A 412 -15.39 -14.09 14.29
CA SER A 412 -15.89 -12.73 14.47
C SER A 412 -16.01 -11.91 13.17
N ILE A 413 -15.48 -12.44 12.05
CA ILE A 413 -15.40 -11.81 10.71
C ILE A 413 -16.33 -12.56 9.71
N GLU A 414 -17.01 -13.60 10.18
CA GLU A 414 -17.97 -14.39 9.41
C GLU A 414 -19.12 -13.50 8.90
N GLY A 415 -19.36 -13.49 7.58
CA GLY A 415 -20.39 -12.65 6.94
C GLY A 415 -19.88 -11.47 6.10
N ILE A 416 -18.57 -11.27 6.01
CA ILE A 416 -17.99 -10.41 4.98
C ILE A 416 -17.66 -11.31 3.76
N PRO A 417 -18.32 -11.10 2.60
CA PRO A 417 -18.08 -11.92 1.42
C PRO A 417 -16.69 -11.62 0.85
N PHE A 418 -15.68 -12.30 1.38
CA PHE A 418 -14.39 -12.42 0.73
C PHE A 418 -14.46 -13.67 -0.13
N ILE A 419 -14.31 -13.51 -1.44
CA ILE A 419 -14.10 -14.63 -2.36
C ILE A 419 -12.58 -14.78 -2.47
N PRO A 420 -11.97 -15.82 -1.86
CA PRO A 420 -10.61 -16.19 -2.21
C PRO A 420 -10.64 -16.60 -3.68
N ILE A 421 -9.99 -15.82 -4.55
CA ILE A 421 -9.88 -16.19 -5.96
C ILE A 421 -8.87 -17.34 -6.01
N THR A 422 -9.40 -18.56 -6.06
CA THR A 422 -8.63 -19.77 -6.37
C THR A 422 -8.04 -19.64 -7.78
N LYS A 423 -6.90 -20.30 -7.95
CA LYS A 423 -5.95 -20.25 -9.09
C LYS A 423 -6.54 -20.41 -10.50
N ALA A 424 -7.83 -20.70 -10.63
CA ALA A 424 -8.45 -21.25 -11.84
C ALA A 424 -9.41 -20.29 -12.57
N LEU A 425 -9.63 -19.06 -12.08
CA LEU A 425 -10.64 -18.16 -12.67
C LEU A 425 -10.11 -16.72 -12.87
N GLN A 426 -9.22 -16.52 -13.86
CA GLN A 426 -9.13 -15.32 -14.73
C GLN A 426 -7.79 -15.26 -15.51
N PRO A 427 -7.82 -15.12 -16.85
CA PRO A 427 -6.67 -14.69 -17.65
C PRO A 427 -6.60 -13.17 -17.92
N THR A 428 -7.53 -12.35 -17.39
CA THR A 428 -7.63 -10.92 -17.72
C THR A 428 -6.97 -9.92 -16.77
N LEU A 429 -6.15 -10.37 -15.83
CA LEU A 429 -5.21 -9.50 -15.13
C LEU A 429 -3.86 -10.20 -14.98
N GLN A 430 -3.03 -10.12 -16.02
CA GLN A 430 -1.59 -10.25 -15.81
C GLN A 430 -1.17 -9.22 -14.74
N LYS A 431 -0.76 -9.75 -13.57
CA LYS A 431 -0.22 -9.08 -12.35
C LYS A 431 -1.11 -9.00 -11.10
N SER A 432 -2.02 -9.95 -10.85
CA SER A 432 -2.44 -10.22 -9.46
C SER A 432 -2.15 -11.68 -9.09
N SER A 433 -1.10 -11.86 -8.28
CA SER A 433 -0.66 -13.13 -7.73
C SER A 433 -1.79 -13.87 -7.02
N ASN A 434 -1.96 -15.15 -7.38
CA ASN A 434 -2.80 -16.13 -6.70
C ASN A 434 -2.59 -16.09 -5.18
N VAL A 435 -3.67 -16.03 -4.41
CA VAL A 435 -3.59 -16.04 -2.93
C VAL A 435 -4.01 -17.41 -2.42
N ILE A 436 -3.10 -18.38 -2.53
CA ILE A 436 -3.26 -19.67 -1.86
C ILE A 436 -3.05 -19.41 -0.35
N PRO A 437 -3.96 -19.83 0.54
CA PRO A 437 -3.73 -19.73 1.97
C PRO A 437 -2.38 -20.41 2.32
N PRO A 438 -1.47 -19.73 3.04
CA PRO A 438 -0.21 -20.32 3.47
C PRO A 438 -0.44 -21.62 4.23
N GLN A 439 0.51 -22.56 4.17
CA GLN A 439 0.40 -23.86 4.82
C GLN A 439 0.04 -23.75 6.31
N GLN A 440 0.58 -22.74 7.01
CA GLN A 440 0.27 -22.43 8.42
C GLN A 440 -1.21 -22.08 8.66
N VAL A 441 -1.88 -21.45 7.69
CA VAL A 441 -3.32 -21.15 7.74
C VAL A 441 -4.13 -22.41 7.50
N LEU A 442 -3.71 -23.25 6.54
CA LEU A 442 -4.38 -24.51 6.21
C LEU A 442 -4.24 -25.56 7.33
N GLU A 443 -3.12 -25.57 8.05
CA GLU A 443 -2.93 -26.43 9.23
C GLU A 443 -3.93 -26.10 10.35
N LYS A 444 -4.27 -24.81 10.50
CA LYS A 444 -5.22 -24.34 11.53
C LYS A 444 -6.67 -24.40 11.07
N TYR A 445 -6.92 -24.17 9.78
CA TYR A 445 -8.25 -24.17 9.16
C TYR A 445 -8.20 -24.93 7.82
N PRO A 446 -8.32 -26.28 7.84
CA PRO A 446 -8.11 -27.12 6.65
C PRO A 446 -9.11 -26.88 5.51
N SER A 447 -10.30 -26.38 5.82
CA SER A 447 -11.36 -26.03 4.86
C SER A 447 -11.25 -24.60 4.32
N PHE A 448 -10.32 -23.79 4.81
CA PHE A 448 -10.23 -22.37 4.46
C PHE A 448 -9.75 -22.17 3.02
N GLY A 449 -10.53 -21.45 2.21
CA GLY A 449 -10.26 -21.28 0.77
C GLY A 449 -10.72 -22.44 -0.12
N LYS A 450 -11.29 -23.51 0.47
CA LYS A 450 -11.91 -24.62 -0.27
C LYS A 450 -13.40 -24.31 -0.44
N PRO A 451 -13.90 -24.04 -1.66
CA PRO A 451 -15.32 -23.78 -1.86
C PRO A 451 -16.13 -25.05 -1.59
N GLY A 452 -17.34 -24.92 -1.02
CA GLY A 452 -18.25 -26.05 -0.89
C GLY A 452 -18.82 -26.48 -2.24
N VAL A 453 -19.16 -27.77 -2.39
CA VAL A 453 -19.73 -28.36 -3.63
C VAL A 453 -20.89 -27.54 -4.17
N SER A 454 -21.86 -27.19 -3.31
CA SER A 454 -23.02 -26.36 -3.69
C SER A 454 -22.66 -24.98 -4.25
N THR A 455 -21.54 -24.39 -3.82
CA THR A 455 -21.04 -23.11 -4.33
C THR A 455 -20.40 -23.27 -5.70
N VAL A 456 -19.64 -24.34 -5.91
CA VAL A 456 -19.02 -24.64 -7.21
C VAL A 456 -20.10 -24.99 -8.25
N VAL A 457 -21.11 -25.78 -7.88
CA VAL A 457 -22.25 -26.08 -8.77
C VAL A 457 -23.02 -24.81 -9.13
N ARG A 458 -23.25 -23.90 -8.18
CA ARG A 458 -23.86 -22.59 -8.46
C ARG A 458 -23.01 -21.74 -9.40
N HIS A 459 -21.67 -21.83 -9.31
CA HIS A 459 -20.79 -21.18 -10.28
C HIS A 459 -20.92 -21.81 -11.68
N LEU A 460 -21.00 -23.15 -11.77
CA LEU A 460 -21.26 -23.84 -13.04
C LEU A 460 -22.58 -23.39 -13.69
N ARG A 461 -23.65 -23.26 -12.89
CA ARG A 461 -24.93 -22.70 -13.36
C ARG A 461 -24.80 -21.27 -13.86
N PHE A 462 -23.97 -20.44 -13.23
CA PHE A 462 -23.68 -19.09 -13.68
C PHE A 462 -22.94 -19.07 -15.03
N LEU A 463 -21.93 -19.94 -15.20
CA LEU A 463 -21.24 -20.10 -16.48
C LEU A 463 -22.23 -20.51 -17.59
N TYR A 464 -23.10 -21.47 -17.31
CA TYR A 464 -24.11 -21.98 -18.26
C TYR A 464 -25.21 -20.97 -18.60
N SER A 465 -25.84 -20.35 -17.61
CA SER A 465 -27.07 -19.56 -17.80
C SER A 465 -26.81 -18.09 -18.16
N ILE A 466 -25.71 -17.51 -17.65
CA ILE A 466 -25.41 -16.09 -17.83
C ILE A 466 -24.29 -15.90 -18.85
N LEU A 467 -23.09 -16.41 -18.56
CA LEU A 467 -21.91 -16.12 -19.40
C LEU A 467 -21.97 -16.75 -20.79
N ARG A 468 -22.69 -17.87 -20.95
CA ARG A 468 -22.90 -18.48 -22.26
C ARG A 468 -23.63 -17.53 -23.23
N ASN A 469 -24.50 -16.66 -22.72
CA ASN A 469 -25.30 -15.76 -23.55
C ASN A 469 -24.66 -14.36 -23.67
N ASP A 470 -23.43 -14.17 -23.20
CA ASP A 470 -22.73 -12.89 -23.22
C ASP A 470 -21.93 -12.70 -24.52
N ASP A 471 -22.23 -11.63 -25.26
CA ASP A 471 -21.65 -11.34 -26.57
C ASP A 471 -20.13 -11.10 -26.53
N VAL A 472 -19.62 -10.52 -25.44
CA VAL A 472 -18.18 -10.25 -25.28
C VAL A 472 -17.45 -11.56 -25.03
N TRP A 473 -18.03 -12.44 -24.20
CA TRP A 473 -17.44 -13.74 -23.94
C TRP A 473 -17.45 -14.65 -25.16
N ARG A 474 -18.51 -14.59 -25.95
CA ARG A 474 -18.63 -15.36 -27.20
C ARG A 474 -17.61 -14.95 -28.26
N LYS A 475 -17.26 -13.66 -28.35
CA LYS A 475 -16.34 -13.13 -29.37
C LYS A 475 -14.88 -13.12 -28.92
N ASP A 476 -14.61 -12.62 -27.72
CA ASP A 476 -13.26 -12.27 -27.28
C ASP A 476 -12.68 -13.27 -26.26
N TRP A 477 -13.53 -14.09 -25.61
CA TRP A 477 -13.12 -14.94 -24.48
C TRP A 477 -13.53 -16.41 -24.59
N ALA A 478 -13.81 -16.90 -25.80
CA ALA A 478 -14.31 -18.26 -26.04
C ALA A 478 -13.41 -19.35 -25.44
N ASP A 479 -12.10 -19.25 -25.62
CA ASP A 479 -11.14 -20.21 -25.05
C ASP A 479 -11.11 -20.15 -23.52
N THR A 480 -11.22 -18.95 -22.95
CA THR A 480 -11.23 -18.73 -21.50
C THR A 480 -12.51 -19.31 -20.88
N PHE A 481 -13.65 -19.11 -21.53
CA PHE A 481 -14.92 -19.70 -21.11
C PHE A 481 -14.82 -21.22 -21.01
N LYS A 482 -14.32 -21.87 -22.07
CA LYS A 482 -14.10 -23.31 -22.13
C LYS A 482 -13.15 -23.81 -21.04
N ASN A 483 -12.04 -23.11 -20.81
CA ASN A 483 -11.09 -23.46 -19.77
C ASN A 483 -11.71 -23.36 -18.36
N ASN A 484 -12.48 -22.31 -18.08
CA ASN A 484 -13.15 -22.16 -16.77
C ASN A 484 -14.10 -23.33 -16.49
N ILE A 485 -14.85 -23.79 -17.50
CA ILE A 485 -15.74 -24.95 -17.37
C ILE A 485 -14.95 -26.22 -17.04
N TYR A 486 -13.86 -26.48 -17.75
CA TYR A 486 -13.04 -27.68 -17.52
C TYR A 486 -12.30 -27.65 -16.18
N GLU A 487 -11.91 -26.48 -15.68
CA GLU A 487 -11.37 -26.35 -14.32
C GLU A 487 -12.44 -26.64 -13.26
N VAL A 488 -13.69 -26.24 -13.50
CA VAL A 488 -14.81 -26.61 -12.63
C VAL A 488 -15.05 -28.12 -12.64
N TYR A 489 -15.08 -28.76 -13.81
CA TYR A 489 -15.22 -30.23 -13.89
C TYR A 489 -14.08 -30.95 -13.20
N LYS A 490 -12.84 -30.50 -13.43
CA LYS A 490 -11.66 -31.06 -12.78
C LYS A 490 -11.77 -31.00 -11.26
N TRP A 491 -12.14 -29.84 -10.72
CA TRP A 491 -12.31 -29.67 -9.28
C TRP A 491 -13.40 -30.59 -8.72
N LEU A 492 -14.55 -30.68 -9.40
CA LEU A 492 -15.64 -31.57 -8.96
C LEU A 492 -15.23 -33.05 -9.02
N ASP A 493 -14.49 -33.46 -10.04
CA ASP A 493 -13.98 -34.83 -10.21
C ASP A 493 -13.01 -35.24 -9.10
N GLU A 494 -12.05 -34.35 -8.77
CA GLU A 494 -11.10 -34.54 -7.68
C GLU A 494 -11.79 -34.62 -6.32
N GLU A 495 -12.80 -33.80 -6.08
CA GLU A 495 -13.56 -33.80 -4.82
C GLU A 495 -14.44 -35.04 -4.67
N CYS A 496 -15.16 -35.44 -5.72
CA CYS A 496 -15.96 -36.67 -5.69
C CYS A 496 -15.08 -37.92 -5.56
N GLY A 497 -13.87 -37.91 -6.11
CA GLY A 497 -12.91 -39.00 -5.94
C GLY A 497 -12.28 -39.06 -4.54
N SER A 498 -12.22 -37.92 -3.83
CA SER A 498 -11.59 -37.83 -2.51
C SER A 498 -12.57 -38.04 -1.34
N ASN A 499 -13.88 -37.93 -1.59
CA ASN A 499 -14.91 -38.01 -0.57
C ASN A 499 -16.12 -38.82 -1.07
N GLU A 500 -16.26 -40.05 -0.57
CA GLU A 500 -17.31 -41.00 -0.97
C GLU A 500 -18.73 -40.53 -0.57
N ASP A 501 -18.87 -39.58 0.36
CA ASP A 501 -20.17 -39.05 0.81
C ASP A 501 -20.74 -37.96 -0.13
N ILE A 502 -20.00 -37.53 -1.16
CA ILE A 502 -20.48 -36.50 -2.09
C ILE A 502 -21.37 -37.14 -3.16
N ASP A 503 -22.67 -36.90 -3.04
CA ASP A 503 -23.65 -37.19 -4.08
C ASP A 503 -23.96 -35.91 -4.90
N LEU A 504 -23.38 -35.80 -6.10
CA LEU A 504 -23.66 -34.69 -7.01
C LEU A 504 -25.09 -34.77 -7.57
N LEU A 505 -25.74 -35.93 -7.53
CA LEU A 505 -27.09 -36.14 -8.02
C LEU A 505 -28.12 -35.33 -7.20
N GLU A 506 -27.87 -35.12 -5.90
CA GLU A 506 -28.65 -34.20 -5.06
C GLU A 506 -28.49 -32.72 -5.48
N HIS A 507 -27.37 -32.38 -6.10
CA HIS A 507 -27.00 -31.01 -6.43
C HIS A 507 -27.27 -30.64 -7.89
N ILE A 508 -27.26 -31.62 -8.81
CA ILE A 508 -27.37 -31.47 -10.27
C ILE A 508 -28.37 -32.53 -10.75
N CYS A 509 -29.67 -32.27 -10.59
CA CYS A 509 -30.71 -33.20 -11.01
C CYS A 509 -31.21 -32.83 -12.41
N SER A 510 -30.86 -33.65 -13.41
CA SER A 510 -31.29 -33.53 -14.82
C SER A 510 -31.09 -32.14 -15.45
N GLU A 511 -30.08 -31.39 -14.99
CA GLU A 511 -29.71 -30.10 -15.58
C GLU A 511 -28.67 -30.28 -16.72
N PRO A 512 -28.79 -29.54 -17.84
CA PRO A 512 -27.86 -29.62 -18.97
C PRO A 512 -26.56 -28.85 -18.67
N LEU A 513 -25.81 -29.28 -17.66
CA LEU A 513 -24.59 -28.61 -17.20
C LEU A 513 -23.30 -29.25 -17.74
N PHE A 514 -23.39 -30.31 -18.55
CA PHE A 514 -22.22 -31.01 -19.07
C PHE A 514 -21.98 -30.69 -20.54
N LEU A 515 -20.82 -30.10 -20.83
CA LEU A 515 -20.44 -29.68 -22.17
C LEU A 515 -19.83 -30.86 -22.95
N ASN A 516 -20.62 -31.47 -23.85
CA ASN A 516 -20.27 -32.69 -24.58
C ASN A 516 -20.18 -32.42 -26.11
N PHE A 517 -19.01 -32.05 -26.61
CA PHE A 517 -18.82 -31.61 -28.00
C PHE A 517 -17.49 -32.06 -28.63
N ILE A 518 -17.48 -32.21 -29.96
CA ILE A 518 -16.32 -32.56 -30.78
C ILE A 518 -15.45 -31.31 -31.01
N ARG A 519 -14.13 -31.47 -31.24
CA ARG A 519 -13.11 -30.39 -31.30
C ARG A 519 -13.46 -29.13 -32.13
N ASN A 520 -14.47 -29.18 -33.01
CA ASN A 520 -14.87 -28.08 -33.91
C ASN A 520 -16.28 -27.52 -33.64
N GLN A 521 -16.97 -27.94 -32.57
CA GLN A 521 -18.31 -27.44 -32.24
C GLN A 521 -18.25 -26.22 -31.29
N ASP A 522 -19.27 -25.35 -31.35
CA ASP A 522 -19.35 -24.10 -30.58
C ASP A 522 -19.74 -24.37 -29.11
N PRO A 523 -18.89 -24.08 -28.10
CA PRO A 523 -19.22 -24.31 -26.69
C PRO A 523 -20.37 -23.42 -26.17
N PHE A 524 -20.75 -22.39 -26.91
CA PHE A 524 -21.89 -21.53 -26.61
C PHE A 524 -23.22 -22.05 -27.19
N ASN A 525 -23.19 -23.04 -28.10
CA ASN A 525 -24.40 -23.67 -28.62
C ASN A 525 -25.05 -24.54 -27.53
N ILE A 526 -26.34 -24.31 -27.27
CA ILE A 526 -27.13 -25.02 -26.26
C ILE A 526 -27.21 -26.53 -26.52
N GLU A 527 -27.16 -26.97 -27.78
CA GLU A 527 -27.25 -28.40 -28.15
C GLU A 527 -26.01 -29.20 -27.70
N ASN A 528 -24.89 -28.52 -27.44
CA ASN A 528 -23.66 -29.14 -26.95
C ASN A 528 -23.66 -29.33 -25.43
N TRP A 529 -24.70 -28.86 -24.73
CA TRP A 529 -24.86 -29.01 -23.30
C TRP A 529 -25.91 -30.07 -22.99
N VAL A 530 -25.50 -31.13 -22.33
CA VAL A 530 -26.31 -32.32 -22.07
C VAL A 530 -26.46 -32.59 -20.59
N THR A 531 -27.47 -33.38 -20.24
CA THR A 531 -27.70 -33.87 -18.88
C THR A 531 -26.79 -35.06 -18.59
N ALA A 532 -26.57 -35.39 -17.31
CA ALA A 532 -25.86 -36.61 -16.95
C ALA A 532 -26.60 -37.88 -17.42
N ASP A 533 -27.93 -37.84 -17.49
CA ASP A 533 -28.79 -38.94 -17.96
C ASP A 533 -28.60 -39.27 -19.46
N ASP A 534 -28.04 -38.32 -20.22
CA ASP A 534 -27.72 -38.45 -21.64
C ASP A 534 -26.29 -38.89 -21.90
N LEU A 535 -25.53 -39.22 -20.85
CA LEU A 535 -24.13 -39.60 -20.91
C LEU A 535 -23.90 -41.03 -20.43
N VAL A 536 -23.22 -41.82 -21.26
CA VAL A 536 -22.79 -43.18 -20.95
C VAL A 536 -21.26 -43.26 -21.07
N LEU A 537 -20.61 -43.49 -19.93
CA LEU A 537 -19.17 -43.71 -19.82
C LEU A 537 -18.77 -45.01 -20.52
N ASN A 538 -17.57 -45.02 -21.11
CA ASN A 538 -16.98 -46.15 -21.85
C ASN A 538 -17.75 -46.59 -23.12
N SER A 539 -18.68 -45.77 -23.60
CA SER A 539 -19.38 -45.91 -24.89
C SER A 539 -18.57 -45.35 -26.06
N GLU A 540 -18.76 -45.88 -27.28
CA GLU A 540 -17.99 -45.49 -28.47
C GLU A 540 -18.73 -44.47 -29.36
N LEU A 541 -17.95 -43.85 -30.25
CA LEU A 541 -18.41 -42.83 -31.18
C LEU A 541 -19.36 -43.48 -32.21
N GLY A 542 -20.67 -43.33 -32.00
CA GLY A 542 -21.72 -43.97 -32.80
C GLY A 542 -22.89 -44.52 -31.96
N ASP A 543 -22.69 -44.69 -30.65
CA ASP A 543 -23.76 -44.99 -29.71
C ASP A 543 -24.61 -43.73 -29.43
N VAL A 544 -25.88 -43.93 -29.06
CA VAL A 544 -26.89 -42.85 -28.90
C VAL A 544 -26.54 -41.85 -27.79
N LYS A 545 -25.69 -42.23 -26.82
CA LYS A 545 -25.42 -41.46 -25.60
C LYS A 545 -23.95 -41.53 -25.15
N TYR A 546 -23.00 -41.32 -26.06
CA TYR A 546 -21.57 -41.43 -25.73
C TYR A 546 -20.99 -40.16 -25.04
N VAL A 547 -19.95 -40.35 -24.23
CA VAL A 547 -19.17 -39.26 -23.63
C VAL A 547 -17.99 -38.90 -24.53
N ASN A 548 -17.89 -37.64 -24.95
CA ASN A 548 -16.78 -37.16 -25.76
C ASN A 548 -15.44 -37.20 -24.98
N GLN A 549 -14.33 -37.40 -25.69
CA GLN A 549 -12.97 -37.48 -25.14
C GLN A 549 -12.59 -36.33 -24.18
N ASN A 550 -13.11 -35.12 -24.37
CA ASN A 550 -12.79 -34.00 -23.47
C ASN A 550 -13.48 -34.15 -22.10
N LEU A 551 -14.73 -34.62 -22.11
CA LEU A 551 -15.54 -34.80 -20.91
C LEU A 551 -15.23 -36.14 -20.21
N ALA A 552 -14.81 -37.15 -20.97
CA ALA A 552 -14.38 -38.46 -20.49
C ALA A 552 -13.18 -38.42 -19.53
N LYS A 553 -12.50 -37.27 -19.42
CA LYS A 553 -11.41 -37.04 -18.45
C LYS A 553 -11.89 -36.94 -17.00
N TYR A 554 -13.20 -36.77 -16.80
CA TYR A 554 -13.82 -36.53 -15.49
C TYR A 554 -14.84 -37.63 -15.13
N PRO A 555 -14.42 -38.90 -15.02
CA PRO A 555 -15.34 -40.02 -14.83
C PRO A 555 -15.96 -40.08 -13.43
N THR A 556 -15.27 -39.63 -12.36
CA THR A 556 -15.81 -39.73 -10.99
C THR A 556 -16.91 -38.70 -10.78
N MET A 557 -16.75 -37.48 -11.31
CA MET A 557 -17.78 -36.45 -11.34
C MET A 557 -19.02 -36.95 -12.08
N LEU A 558 -18.85 -37.52 -13.27
CA LEU A 558 -19.96 -37.98 -14.10
C LEU A 558 -20.74 -39.11 -13.43
N LYS A 559 -20.05 -40.08 -12.79
CA LYS A 559 -20.70 -41.15 -12.02
C LYS A 559 -21.49 -40.59 -10.83
N SER A 560 -20.89 -39.70 -10.05
CA SER A 560 -21.57 -39.04 -8.92
C SER A 560 -22.77 -38.20 -9.38
N ALA A 561 -22.74 -37.65 -10.60
CA ALA A 561 -23.86 -36.91 -11.18
C ALA A 561 -24.95 -37.80 -11.82
N GLY A 562 -24.78 -39.13 -11.85
CA GLY A 562 -25.78 -40.08 -12.36
C GLY A 562 -25.54 -40.63 -13.77
N ALA A 563 -24.39 -40.38 -14.39
CA ALA A 563 -24.06 -40.95 -15.70
C ALA A 563 -23.89 -42.48 -15.62
N ARG A 564 -24.41 -43.20 -16.62
CA ARG A 564 -24.32 -44.67 -16.70
C ARG A 564 -22.94 -45.08 -17.21
N GLU A 565 -22.50 -46.31 -16.95
CA GLU A 565 -21.19 -46.80 -17.40
C GLU A 565 -21.31 -48.17 -18.07
N ILE A 566 -20.76 -48.29 -19.29
CA ILE A 566 -20.58 -49.59 -19.96
C ILE A 566 -19.46 -50.36 -19.28
N THR A 567 -19.79 -51.56 -18.81
CA THR A 567 -18.82 -52.48 -18.21
C THR A 567 -18.19 -53.33 -19.31
N ARG A 568 -16.95 -52.99 -19.71
CA ARG A 568 -16.16 -53.83 -20.62
C ARG A 568 -15.44 -54.93 -19.85
N GLN A 569 -15.66 -56.18 -20.25
CA GLN A 569 -15.10 -57.37 -19.60
C GLN A 569 -13.59 -57.55 -19.92
N ASN A 570 -12.79 -57.82 -18.89
CA ASN A 570 -11.43 -58.34 -19.01
C ASN A 570 -11.45 -59.88 -19.20
N ILE A 571 -11.97 -60.38 -20.33
CA ILE A 571 -11.67 -61.76 -20.72
C ILE A 571 -10.27 -61.75 -21.32
N ILE A 572 -9.35 -62.50 -20.70
CA ILE A 572 -8.01 -62.70 -21.25
C ILE A 572 -8.16 -63.68 -22.42
N ILE A 573 -8.23 -63.15 -23.64
CA ILE A 573 -8.02 -63.95 -24.85
C ILE A 573 -6.53 -64.32 -24.86
N ASN A 574 -6.25 -65.60 -24.63
CA ASN A 574 -4.89 -66.09 -24.55
C ASN A 574 -4.34 -66.24 -25.96
N VAL A 575 -3.38 -65.37 -26.32
CA VAL A 575 -2.64 -65.46 -27.56
C VAL A 575 -1.25 -65.99 -27.22
N ARG A 576 -0.90 -67.18 -27.72
CA ARG A 576 0.44 -67.76 -27.50
C ARG A 576 1.51 -66.86 -28.12
N LYS A 577 2.69 -66.71 -27.55
CA LYS A 577 3.75 -65.89 -28.18
C LYS A 577 4.36 -66.66 -29.37
N HIS A 578 4.18 -66.17 -30.59
CA HIS A 578 4.82 -66.72 -31.81
C HIS A 578 5.68 -65.63 -32.47
N ASP A 579 6.99 -65.87 -32.58
CA ASP A 579 7.93 -64.95 -33.24
C ASP A 579 8.81 -65.74 -34.22
N GLN A 580 8.67 -65.44 -35.51
CA GLN A 580 9.47 -65.99 -36.59
C GLN A 580 10.26 -64.87 -37.28
N SER A 581 11.37 -64.38 -36.69
CA SER A 581 12.46 -63.74 -37.47
C SER A 581 13.76 -63.60 -36.68
N HIS A 582 14.95 -63.43 -37.26
CA HIS A 582 15.34 -62.56 -38.38
C HIS A 582 16.59 -63.09 -39.09
N HIS A 583 16.58 -63.15 -40.43
CA HIS A 583 17.72 -62.76 -41.31
C HIS A 583 17.53 -63.00 -42.83
N SER A 584 16.41 -63.57 -43.31
CA SER A 584 16.25 -63.91 -44.75
C SER A 584 15.08 -63.21 -45.48
N LYS A 585 14.46 -62.18 -44.88
CA LYS A 585 13.14 -61.65 -45.27
C LYS A 585 13.06 -60.97 -46.66
N SER A 586 14.05 -60.21 -47.13
CA SER A 586 13.84 -59.34 -48.31
C SER A 586 13.79 -60.09 -49.66
N THR A 587 14.45 -61.24 -49.77
CA THR A 587 14.49 -62.01 -51.03
C THR A 587 13.31 -62.98 -51.16
N LEU A 588 12.85 -63.58 -50.05
CA LEU A 588 11.73 -64.53 -50.04
C LEU A 588 10.42 -63.90 -50.51
N PHE A 589 10.10 -62.67 -50.07
CA PHE A 589 8.86 -61.99 -50.50
C PHE A 589 8.87 -61.54 -51.97
N LYS A 590 10.04 -61.39 -52.60
CA LYS A 590 10.12 -61.12 -54.05
C LYS A 590 9.64 -62.32 -54.86
N PHE A 591 9.96 -63.54 -54.41
CA PHE A 591 9.55 -64.76 -55.10
C PHE A 591 8.12 -65.19 -54.78
N LEU A 592 7.57 -64.81 -53.61
CA LEU A 592 6.23 -65.22 -53.16
C LEU A 592 5.10 -64.81 -54.13
N PHE A 593 5.22 -63.68 -54.83
CA PHE A 593 4.21 -63.20 -55.77
C PHE A 593 4.73 -63.05 -57.20
N ASP A 594 5.90 -63.60 -57.51
CA ASP A 594 6.44 -63.59 -58.87
C ASP A 594 5.69 -64.64 -59.72
N PRO A 595 4.88 -64.23 -60.72
CA PRO A 595 4.11 -65.16 -61.55
C PRO A 595 5.00 -66.07 -62.43
N ILE A 596 6.28 -65.72 -62.59
CA ILE A 596 7.26 -66.39 -63.47
C ILE A 596 8.20 -67.30 -62.65
N SER A 597 8.25 -67.17 -61.32
CA SER A 597 9.12 -67.98 -60.47
C SER A 597 8.84 -69.47 -60.62
N SER A 598 9.85 -70.23 -61.05
CA SER A 598 9.80 -71.70 -61.15
C SER A 598 9.78 -72.41 -59.79
N LEU A 599 9.92 -71.66 -58.70
CA LEU A 599 9.93 -72.17 -57.33
C LEU A 599 8.52 -72.21 -56.69
N ASN A 600 7.52 -71.65 -57.37
CA ASN A 600 6.12 -71.68 -56.94
C ASN A 600 5.35 -72.75 -57.74
N ASP A 601 4.87 -73.77 -57.05
CA ASP A 601 4.27 -74.99 -57.59
C ASP A 601 2.81 -75.22 -57.14
N VAL A 602 2.25 -74.29 -56.36
CA VAL A 602 0.84 -74.22 -55.95
C VAL A 602 0.20 -72.96 -56.52
N THR A 603 -1.07 -73.03 -56.91
CA THR A 603 -1.87 -71.86 -57.30
C THR A 603 -3.15 -71.77 -56.47
N PHE A 604 -3.36 -70.66 -55.78
CA PHE A 604 -4.64 -70.31 -55.16
C PHE A 604 -5.47 -69.47 -56.13
N VAL A 605 -6.69 -69.89 -56.42
CA VAL A 605 -7.68 -69.15 -57.20
C VAL A 605 -8.65 -68.48 -56.23
N VAL A 606 -8.46 -67.19 -55.98
CA VAL A 606 -9.28 -66.38 -55.07
C VAL A 606 -10.19 -65.49 -55.89
N ASN A 607 -11.50 -65.76 -55.88
CA ASN A 607 -12.49 -65.01 -56.66
C ASN A 607 -12.12 -64.82 -58.16
N GLY A 608 -11.41 -65.78 -58.75
CA GLY A 608 -10.97 -65.75 -60.16
C GLY A 608 -9.55 -65.24 -60.39
N GLU A 609 -8.87 -64.71 -59.36
CA GLU A 609 -7.47 -64.30 -59.43
C GLU A 609 -6.51 -65.38 -58.94
N ASN A 610 -5.39 -65.54 -59.64
CA ASN A 610 -4.42 -66.60 -59.37
C ASN A 610 -3.22 -66.07 -58.55
N ILE A 611 -3.02 -66.60 -57.35
CA ILE A 611 -1.84 -66.36 -56.52
C ILE A 611 -1.00 -67.64 -56.48
N LYS A 612 0.24 -67.57 -56.96
CA LYS A 612 1.17 -68.71 -56.90
C LYS A 612 1.94 -68.73 -55.58
N ALA A 613 2.24 -69.92 -55.06
CA ALA A 613 3.02 -70.12 -53.84
C ALA A 613 3.82 -71.43 -53.90
N SER A 614 4.68 -71.68 -52.91
CA SER A 614 5.55 -72.85 -52.81
C SER A 614 5.00 -73.87 -51.81
N ARG A 615 4.82 -75.13 -52.23
CA ARG A 615 4.37 -76.24 -51.36
C ARG A 615 5.22 -76.36 -50.10
N TYR A 616 6.53 -76.23 -50.24
CA TYR A 616 7.45 -76.39 -49.13
C TYR A 616 7.24 -75.31 -48.05
N MET A 617 7.08 -74.05 -48.46
CA MET A 617 6.85 -72.94 -47.54
C MET A 617 5.49 -73.04 -46.86
N LEU A 618 4.47 -73.43 -47.61
CA LEU A 618 3.12 -73.65 -47.09
C LEU A 618 3.10 -74.80 -46.06
N ALA A 619 3.74 -75.94 -46.37
CA ALA A 619 3.85 -77.06 -45.44
C ALA A 619 4.68 -76.72 -44.19
N ALA A 620 5.70 -75.88 -44.32
CA ALA A 620 6.52 -75.45 -43.18
C ALA A 620 5.75 -74.52 -42.22
N GLY A 621 4.82 -73.71 -42.74
CA GLY A 621 4.04 -72.75 -41.94
C GLY A 621 2.66 -73.22 -41.52
N SER A 622 2.17 -74.36 -42.01
CA SER A 622 0.84 -74.89 -41.70
C SER A 622 0.81 -76.42 -41.77
N GLU A 623 0.33 -77.03 -40.69
CA GLU A 623 0.15 -78.47 -40.58
C GLU A 623 -0.87 -79.00 -41.61
N PHE A 624 -1.91 -78.22 -41.93
CA PHE A 624 -2.89 -78.55 -42.96
C PHE A 624 -2.22 -78.77 -44.32
N PHE A 625 -1.36 -77.83 -44.74
CA PHE A 625 -0.64 -77.95 -46.01
C PHE A 625 0.40 -79.08 -45.97
N HIS A 626 1.06 -79.31 -44.83
CA HIS A 626 1.97 -80.44 -44.66
C HIS A 626 1.25 -81.77 -44.91
N GLN A 627 0.09 -81.98 -44.29
CA GLN A 627 -0.70 -83.20 -44.44
C GLN A 627 -1.20 -83.40 -45.87
N ILE A 628 -1.70 -82.35 -46.52
CA ILE A 628 -2.19 -82.44 -47.90
C ILE A 628 -1.06 -82.80 -48.87
N PHE A 629 0.10 -82.16 -48.76
CA PHE A 629 1.22 -82.37 -49.68
C PHE A 629 2.04 -83.64 -49.40
N THR A 630 1.82 -84.31 -48.26
CA THR A 630 2.48 -85.58 -47.90
C THR A 630 1.57 -86.80 -48.02
N SER A 631 0.26 -86.59 -48.19
CA SER A 631 -0.71 -87.67 -48.38
C SER A 631 -0.46 -88.44 -49.69
N ALA A 632 -0.66 -89.76 -49.69
CA ALA A 632 -0.33 -90.65 -50.81
C ALA A 632 -1.07 -90.33 -52.14
N GLU A 633 -2.11 -89.50 -52.09
CA GLU A 633 -2.87 -89.03 -53.27
C GLU A 633 -2.17 -87.87 -54.02
N SER A 634 -1.03 -87.39 -53.50
CA SER A 634 -0.26 -86.26 -54.03
C SER A 634 1.00 -86.68 -54.81
N SER A 635 0.83 -87.58 -55.79
CA SER A 635 1.92 -88.01 -56.69
C SER A 635 2.56 -86.82 -57.43
N PRO A 636 3.90 -86.77 -57.62
CA PRO A 636 4.62 -85.61 -58.19
C PRO A 636 4.27 -85.23 -59.64
N ASN A 637 3.47 -86.04 -60.35
CA ASN A 637 3.32 -85.99 -61.81
C ASN A 637 1.88 -85.75 -62.30
N THR A 638 1.00 -85.11 -61.52
CA THR A 638 -0.37 -84.85 -62.00
C THR A 638 -0.85 -83.45 -61.63
N ALA A 639 -0.77 -82.53 -62.61
CA ALA A 639 -1.30 -81.16 -62.61
C ALA A 639 -0.82 -80.20 -61.50
N PRO A 640 -0.81 -78.87 -61.72
CA PRO A 640 -0.49 -77.92 -60.66
C PRO A 640 -1.52 -78.04 -59.51
N PHE A 641 -1.06 -78.06 -58.26
CA PHE A 641 -1.94 -78.05 -57.08
C PHE A 641 -2.72 -76.75 -57.05
N MET A 642 -4.05 -76.83 -57.24
CA MET A 642 -4.94 -75.67 -57.30
C MET A 642 -5.92 -75.66 -56.12
N PHE A 643 -5.93 -74.58 -55.34
CA PHE A 643 -6.91 -74.34 -54.29
C PHE A 643 -7.90 -73.26 -54.74
N THR A 644 -9.20 -73.55 -54.73
CA THR A 644 -10.22 -72.54 -55.04
C THR A 644 -10.79 -71.98 -53.74
N ILE A 645 -10.62 -70.68 -53.52
CA ILE A 645 -11.11 -69.97 -52.33
C ILE A 645 -12.26 -69.05 -52.76
N LYS A 646 -13.41 -69.19 -52.10
CA LYS A 646 -14.61 -68.36 -52.27
C LYS A 646 -14.85 -67.52 -51.02
N ASP A 647 -15.52 -66.39 -51.18
CA ASP A 647 -16.01 -65.54 -50.07
C ASP A 647 -14.89 -65.01 -49.14
N ILE A 648 -13.71 -64.76 -49.71
CA ILE A 648 -12.54 -64.16 -49.06
C ILE A 648 -11.97 -63.07 -49.97
N HIS A 649 -11.58 -61.92 -49.41
CA HIS A 649 -10.95 -60.86 -50.20
C HIS A 649 -9.51 -61.25 -50.57
N LEU A 650 -9.11 -60.94 -51.81
CA LEU A 650 -7.77 -61.19 -52.34
C LEU A 650 -6.66 -60.68 -51.39
N ASN A 651 -6.84 -59.47 -50.85
CA ASN A 651 -5.88 -58.86 -49.94
C ASN A 651 -5.70 -59.66 -48.65
N SER A 652 -6.78 -60.22 -48.09
CA SER A 652 -6.73 -61.08 -46.91
C SER A 652 -5.90 -62.34 -47.18
N MET A 653 -6.03 -62.94 -48.37
CA MET A 653 -5.23 -64.09 -48.77
C MET A 653 -3.74 -63.74 -48.96
N CYS A 654 -3.44 -62.60 -49.57
CA CYS A 654 -2.05 -62.13 -49.72
C CYS A 654 -1.38 -61.86 -48.37
N ILE A 655 -2.09 -61.27 -47.41
CA ILE A 655 -1.61 -61.05 -46.03
C ILE A 655 -1.34 -62.38 -45.35
N LEU A 656 -2.23 -63.36 -45.50
CA LEU A 656 -2.06 -64.70 -44.96
C LEU A 656 -0.79 -65.38 -45.51
N LEU A 657 -0.57 -65.33 -46.82
CA LEU A 657 0.60 -65.95 -47.44
C LEU A 657 1.89 -65.29 -46.99
N ARG A 658 1.92 -63.96 -46.87
CA ARG A 658 3.04 -63.22 -46.28
C ARG A 658 3.33 -63.70 -44.85
N TYR A 659 2.28 -63.87 -44.06
CA TYR A 659 2.39 -64.39 -42.70
C TYR A 659 2.96 -65.81 -42.66
N ILE A 660 2.46 -66.73 -43.48
CA ILE A 660 2.99 -68.12 -43.60
C ILE A 660 4.47 -68.13 -44.02
N TYR A 661 4.89 -67.16 -44.83
CA TYR A 661 6.28 -66.98 -45.24
C TYR A 661 7.17 -66.31 -44.17
N GLY A 662 6.66 -66.15 -42.95
CA GLY A 662 7.39 -65.62 -41.79
C GLY A 662 7.38 -64.09 -41.70
N GLN A 663 6.48 -63.40 -42.40
CA GLN A 663 6.28 -61.97 -42.16
C GLN A 663 5.52 -61.77 -40.85
N ASN A 664 5.88 -60.73 -40.09
CA ASN A 664 5.04 -60.31 -38.99
C ASN A 664 3.66 -59.88 -39.53
N ILE A 665 2.59 -60.31 -38.88
CA ILE A 665 1.22 -60.05 -39.34
C ILE A 665 0.89 -58.55 -39.45
N ASP A 666 1.42 -57.72 -38.55
CA ASP A 666 1.22 -56.27 -38.59
C ASP A 666 1.97 -55.64 -39.75
N GLU A 667 3.20 -56.08 -40.03
CA GLU A 667 3.95 -55.65 -41.22
C GLU A 667 3.25 -56.12 -42.51
N ALA A 668 2.65 -57.31 -42.52
CA ALA A 668 1.93 -57.84 -43.67
C ALA A 668 0.66 -57.01 -43.96
N ILE A 669 -0.09 -56.65 -42.92
CA ILE A 669 -1.26 -55.77 -43.02
C ILE A 669 -0.84 -54.37 -43.52
N GLN A 670 0.19 -53.75 -42.92
CA GLN A 670 0.65 -52.41 -43.32
C GLN A 670 1.15 -52.34 -44.77
N ASN A 671 1.92 -53.35 -45.21
CA ASN A 671 2.43 -53.38 -46.58
C ASN A 671 1.32 -53.51 -47.64
N GLN A 672 0.16 -54.05 -47.25
CA GLN A 672 -0.99 -54.22 -48.14
C GLN A 672 -1.94 -53.01 -48.11
N GLN A 673 -2.01 -52.28 -47.00
CA GLN A 673 -2.85 -51.09 -46.83
C GLN A 673 -2.42 -49.90 -47.71
N ASN A 674 -1.21 -49.90 -48.26
CA ASN A 674 -0.73 -48.88 -49.20
C ASN A 674 -1.31 -49.00 -50.63
N LEU A 675 -2.23 -49.93 -50.90
CA LEU A 675 -2.64 -50.26 -52.26
C LEU A 675 -4.14 -50.23 -52.60
N ASN A 676 -5.07 -49.87 -51.71
CA ASN A 676 -6.45 -49.57 -52.15
C ASN A 676 -7.22 -48.59 -51.24
N GLU A 677 -7.57 -47.46 -51.84
CA GLU A 677 -8.76 -46.66 -51.54
C GLU A 677 -10.03 -47.47 -51.95
N TYR A 678 -11.17 -47.19 -51.30
CA TYR A 678 -12.51 -47.80 -51.49
C TYR A 678 -12.84 -49.08 -50.70
N TYR A 679 -13.38 -48.91 -49.48
CA TYR A 679 -14.59 -49.62 -48.99
C TYR A 679 -15.31 -48.78 -47.92
N HIS A 680 -16.64 -48.79 -47.91
CA HIS A 680 -17.52 -48.04 -46.98
C HIS A 680 -17.85 -48.82 -45.68
N GLN A 681 -16.96 -49.68 -45.21
CA GLN A 681 -17.03 -50.35 -43.91
C GLN A 681 -15.65 -50.28 -43.26
N ASP A 682 -15.56 -50.40 -41.92
CA ASP A 682 -14.28 -50.40 -41.21
C ASP A 682 -13.35 -51.46 -41.84
N PRO A 683 -12.31 -51.06 -42.60
CA PRO A 683 -11.55 -51.96 -43.47
C PRO A 683 -10.84 -53.06 -42.67
N ASN A 684 -10.64 -52.82 -41.37
CA ASN A 684 -10.05 -53.80 -40.46
C ASN A 684 -11.03 -54.91 -40.07
N LEU A 685 -12.32 -54.62 -39.94
CA LEU A 685 -13.33 -55.60 -39.51
C LEU A 685 -13.47 -56.73 -40.53
N THR A 686 -13.67 -56.40 -41.80
CA THR A 686 -13.82 -57.39 -42.89
C THR A 686 -12.54 -58.21 -43.08
N MET A 687 -11.39 -57.55 -43.07
CA MET A 687 -10.08 -58.21 -43.19
C MET A 687 -9.82 -59.18 -42.03
N TYR A 688 -10.10 -58.80 -40.78
CA TYR A 688 -9.93 -59.69 -39.62
C TYR A 688 -10.90 -60.87 -39.67
N LYS A 689 -12.15 -60.67 -40.14
CA LYS A 689 -13.11 -61.76 -40.36
C LYS A 689 -12.58 -62.77 -41.40
N ASP A 690 -12.03 -62.30 -42.52
CA ASP A 690 -11.45 -63.17 -43.55
C ASP A 690 -10.22 -63.93 -43.06
N LEU A 691 -9.28 -63.22 -42.39
CA LEU A 691 -8.07 -63.84 -41.85
C LEU A 691 -8.40 -64.89 -40.78
N LEU A 692 -9.45 -64.67 -39.98
CA LEU A 692 -9.92 -65.66 -39.00
C LEU A 692 -10.42 -66.93 -39.67
N LYS A 693 -11.26 -66.81 -40.71
CA LYS A 693 -11.73 -67.95 -41.50
C LYS A 693 -10.57 -68.74 -42.10
N LEU A 694 -9.68 -68.03 -42.81
CA LEU A 694 -8.49 -68.63 -43.42
C LEU A 694 -7.57 -69.30 -42.40
N ALA A 695 -7.37 -68.68 -41.23
CA ALA A 695 -6.56 -69.24 -40.16
C ALA A 695 -7.19 -70.52 -39.60
N ASN A 696 -8.52 -70.57 -39.50
CA ASN A 696 -9.23 -71.78 -39.10
C ASN A 696 -9.12 -72.88 -40.17
N ASP A 697 -9.33 -72.54 -41.44
CA ASP A 697 -9.31 -73.48 -42.57
C ASP A 697 -7.92 -74.11 -42.77
N TYR A 698 -6.85 -73.36 -42.53
CA TYR A 698 -5.47 -73.82 -42.69
C TYR A 698 -4.76 -74.13 -41.37
N MET A 699 -5.50 -74.35 -40.28
CA MET A 699 -4.97 -74.77 -38.98
C MET A 699 -3.85 -73.87 -38.43
N LEU A 700 -4.00 -72.56 -38.59
CA LEU A 700 -3.07 -71.53 -38.10
C LEU A 700 -3.55 -71.00 -36.74
N ASP A 701 -3.43 -71.84 -35.71
CA ASP A 701 -4.01 -71.58 -34.38
C ASP A 701 -3.63 -70.21 -33.80
N TYR A 702 -2.35 -69.81 -33.87
CA TYR A 702 -1.91 -68.50 -33.37
C TYR A 702 -2.58 -67.34 -34.11
N LEU A 703 -2.68 -67.41 -35.44
CA LEU A 703 -3.29 -66.35 -36.22
C LEU A 703 -4.79 -66.28 -35.92
N LYS A 704 -5.44 -67.44 -35.74
CA LYS A 704 -6.83 -67.53 -35.32
C LYS A 704 -7.03 -66.86 -33.96
N GLU A 705 -6.29 -67.27 -32.92
CA GLU A 705 -6.32 -66.69 -31.57
C GLU A 705 -6.12 -65.16 -31.61
N LEU A 706 -5.17 -64.69 -32.43
CA LEU A 706 -4.89 -63.26 -32.59
C LEU A 706 -6.03 -62.49 -33.27
N MET A 707 -6.68 -63.05 -34.29
CA MET A 707 -7.82 -62.42 -34.94
C MET A 707 -9.05 -62.40 -34.02
N GLU A 708 -9.27 -63.45 -33.20
CA GLU A 708 -10.30 -63.45 -32.16
C GLU A 708 -10.07 -62.31 -31.16
N LEU A 709 -8.82 -62.08 -30.74
CA LEU A 709 -8.47 -60.94 -29.89
C LEU A 709 -8.78 -59.60 -30.56
N ARG A 710 -8.38 -59.41 -31.83
CA ARG A 710 -8.60 -58.14 -32.52
C ARG A 710 -10.09 -57.85 -32.75
N LEU A 711 -10.86 -58.86 -33.14
CA LEU A 711 -12.30 -58.74 -33.36
C LEU A 711 -13.07 -58.46 -32.06
N SER A 712 -12.63 -59.01 -30.92
CA SER A 712 -13.27 -58.74 -29.62
C SER A 712 -13.27 -57.25 -29.25
N ARG A 713 -12.24 -56.51 -29.68
CA ARG A 713 -12.10 -55.05 -29.45
C ARG A 713 -13.02 -54.22 -30.33
N LEU A 714 -13.59 -54.80 -31.38
CA LEU A 714 -14.50 -54.15 -32.32
C LEU A 714 -15.98 -54.50 -32.04
N VAL A 715 -16.25 -55.17 -30.91
CA VAL A 715 -17.60 -55.50 -30.47
C VAL A 715 -18.24 -54.27 -29.83
N LEU A 716 -19.39 -53.87 -30.38
CA LEU A 716 -20.23 -52.76 -29.95
C LEU A 716 -21.63 -53.29 -29.59
N MET A 717 -22.41 -52.52 -28.83
CA MET A 717 -23.82 -52.85 -28.54
C MET A 717 -24.64 -53.08 -29.81
N SER A 718 -24.35 -52.31 -30.86
CA SER A 718 -25.04 -52.38 -32.15
C SER A 718 -24.68 -53.62 -32.98
N ASN A 719 -23.46 -54.17 -32.85
CA ASN A 719 -22.97 -55.25 -33.73
C ASN A 719 -22.75 -56.60 -33.02
N VAL A 720 -22.84 -56.67 -31.68
CA VAL A 720 -22.49 -57.88 -30.91
C VAL A 720 -23.26 -59.13 -31.33
N LYS A 721 -24.54 -58.98 -31.73
CA LYS A 721 -25.37 -60.11 -32.21
C LYS A 721 -24.84 -60.69 -33.53
N GLU A 722 -24.45 -59.81 -34.45
CA GLU A 722 -23.83 -60.21 -35.72
C GLU A 722 -22.46 -60.84 -35.48
N MET A 723 -21.63 -60.23 -34.62
CA MET A 723 -20.29 -60.75 -34.29
C MET A 723 -20.36 -62.13 -33.64
N LYS A 724 -21.32 -62.36 -32.74
CA LYS A 724 -21.57 -63.68 -32.15
C LYS A 724 -21.89 -64.72 -33.23
N THR A 725 -22.82 -64.38 -34.13
CA THR A 725 -23.25 -65.28 -35.22
C THR A 725 -22.08 -65.62 -36.14
N PHE A 726 -21.24 -64.64 -36.44
CA PHE A 726 -20.00 -64.84 -37.19
C PHE A 726 -19.02 -65.77 -36.44
N ALA A 727 -18.78 -65.54 -35.15
CA ALA A 727 -17.87 -66.35 -34.36
C ALA A 727 -18.31 -67.82 -34.28
N GLU A 728 -19.61 -68.08 -34.14
CA GLU A 728 -20.18 -69.44 -34.18
C GLU A 728 -19.94 -70.12 -35.54
N ASN A 729 -20.22 -69.41 -36.64
CA ASN A 729 -20.03 -69.95 -38.00
C ASN A 729 -18.56 -70.20 -38.36
N SER A 730 -17.63 -69.45 -37.77
CA SER A 730 -16.18 -69.56 -38.03
C SER A 730 -15.43 -70.38 -36.97
N SER A 731 -16.14 -71.09 -36.07
CA SER A 731 -15.54 -71.89 -34.99
C SER A 731 -14.57 -71.11 -34.10
N ALA A 732 -14.84 -69.83 -33.87
CA ALA A 732 -14.03 -68.89 -33.11
C ALA A 732 -14.50 -68.84 -31.65
N ASN A 733 -14.02 -69.81 -30.85
CA ASN A 733 -14.57 -70.11 -29.53
C ASN A 733 -14.38 -68.96 -28.53
N GLN A 734 -13.19 -68.35 -28.48
CA GLN A 734 -12.90 -67.27 -27.53
C GLN A 734 -13.70 -66.01 -27.87
N LEU A 735 -13.86 -65.69 -29.16
CA LEU A 735 -14.70 -64.58 -29.61
C LEU A 735 -16.19 -64.82 -29.34
N CYS A 736 -16.68 -66.05 -29.51
CA CYS A 736 -18.07 -66.40 -29.21
C CYS A 736 -18.37 -66.28 -27.71
N GLU A 737 -17.49 -66.79 -26.85
CA GLU A 737 -17.59 -66.62 -25.39
C GLU A 737 -17.58 -65.14 -24.99
N TYR A 738 -16.69 -64.33 -25.61
CA TYR A 738 -16.66 -62.89 -25.40
C TYR A 738 -18.00 -62.23 -25.72
N CYS A 739 -18.58 -62.52 -26.88
CA CYS A 739 -19.85 -61.94 -27.30
C CYS A 739 -21.02 -62.36 -26.39
N ASN A 740 -21.07 -63.64 -25.97
CA ASN A 740 -22.09 -64.12 -25.04
C ASN A 740 -22.05 -63.38 -23.70
N LYS A 741 -20.84 -63.14 -23.18
CA LYS A 741 -20.64 -62.43 -21.92
C LYS A 741 -20.98 -60.95 -22.05
N PHE A 742 -20.54 -60.31 -23.13
CA PHE A 742 -20.85 -58.92 -23.43
C PHE A 742 -22.37 -58.67 -23.50
N ILE A 743 -23.14 -59.57 -24.13
CA ILE A 743 -24.60 -59.47 -24.19
C ILE A 743 -25.22 -59.59 -22.79
N ARG A 744 -24.76 -60.56 -21.99
CA ARG A 744 -25.31 -60.81 -20.65
C ARG A 744 -25.10 -59.62 -19.72
N ASP A 745 -23.91 -59.04 -19.72
CA ASP A 745 -23.56 -58.01 -18.75
C ASP A 745 -24.12 -56.63 -19.11
N ASN A 746 -24.62 -56.47 -20.35
CA ASN A 746 -25.21 -55.23 -20.85
C ASN A 746 -26.69 -55.41 -21.24
N SER A 747 -27.40 -56.43 -20.70
CA SER A 747 -28.78 -56.74 -21.07
C SER A 747 -29.84 -55.75 -20.56
N GLU A 748 -29.48 -54.91 -19.59
CA GLU A 748 -30.35 -53.88 -18.99
C GLU A 748 -30.10 -52.47 -19.54
N MET A 749 -29.20 -52.33 -20.52
CA MET A 749 -28.95 -51.09 -21.28
C MET A 749 -29.78 -51.06 -22.55
#